data_AF-A0AA39CXF4-F1
#
_entry.id   AF-A0AA39CXF4-F1
#
_cell.length_a   1.000
_cell.length_b   1.000
_cell.length_c   1.000
_cell.angle_alpha   90.00
_cell.angle_beta   90.00
_cell.angle_gamma   90.00
#
_symmetry.space_group_name_H-M   'P 1'
#
loop_
_entity.id
_entity.type
_entity.pdbx_description
1 polymer ?
#
loop_
_entity_poly.entity_id
_entity_poly.type
_entity_poly.pdbx_seq_one_letter_code
_entity_poly.pdbx_strand_id
1 'polypeptide(L)'
;MPARPLAPAVSFAPSLLASRFAVTHLWLPSVIGVAMFTLLMGFGGDQWLADQLFRLEGGHWALQDAWLTRSVVHKAGKWLSTTAALVAMLLCFHHWRRGRDRTLRWALLYVVMAVALGTGLISLLKSLVPMDCPWDLLRYGGHEPFVGLFSSRPTSMAARACFPAGHASAGYAWLCLYFFALLWRPAWRWAGLWIGLGSGLVFGIGQQLRGAHFLSHDVATALICWLLSLGLGDGMNASVQRSLRLPTLASIRAWRPQLSTESLIVLTSLFFAVAGNGLFWHSAMASHPGSLRYALSLLLLLLGAHGVLLGILVWRWNAKVVISVLLLVTAFAAHYMSRYHIYLDADMLRNVLATDPKESRELMTVSLLWPVLLLAALPMVVLWRVELRRRSWGRSLLWRIGFLLVAAATALGGALVSFQDVSALMRNQREVRYLATPANVLLGLPRALRGDNPVQRAPKLPIGTDAKATPRAPTSKPRLLVIVMGETVRAQNWGLNGGRNTTPELAQAAVVNFPDMHSCGTSTEVSLPCLFSPWGRHEYDEKKIRAHQSLLHVLNRAGIAPLWRDNQSGCKGVCEGLDFQSLSDATTPGLCADGRCMDEILLQDLATQVRARPGDRVVVMHQLGNHGPAYFERYPPAFRRFTPTCDTRDIGRCTREEITNSYDNAVLYTDHFLSKTIGTLQGLQDYDTAMIYLSDHGESLGEKGLYLHGVPYAIAPAEQTRVPMTMWFSPGFASSRGLDLQCVRKRSASYTDHDNLFPSVLGLMQVKTSLYERDRDLFANCES
;
A
#
# COMPACT_ATOMS: atom_id res chain seq x y z
N MET A 1 -16.55 57.22 -23.81
CA MET A 1 -15.12 57.62 -23.79
C MET A 1 -14.41 56.94 -24.94
N PRO A 2 -13.69 57.66 -25.80
CA PRO A 2 -13.00 57.06 -26.94
C PRO A 2 -11.85 56.17 -26.46
N ALA A 3 -11.64 55.06 -27.14
CA ALA A 3 -10.56 54.12 -26.87
C ALA A 3 -9.21 54.84 -26.99
N ARG A 4 -8.44 54.87 -25.90
CA ARG A 4 -7.03 55.28 -25.95
C ARG A 4 -6.28 54.35 -26.91
N PRO A 5 -5.39 54.88 -27.76
CA PRO A 5 -4.52 54.03 -28.56
C PRO A 5 -3.68 53.17 -27.61
N LEU A 6 -3.68 51.86 -27.84
CA LEU A 6 -2.75 50.95 -27.19
C LEU A 6 -1.33 51.44 -27.47
N ALA A 7 -0.55 51.63 -26.41
CA ALA A 7 0.88 51.92 -26.53
C ALA A 7 1.53 50.92 -27.50
N PRO A 8 2.53 51.33 -28.31
CA PRO A 8 3.16 50.44 -29.27
C PRO A 8 3.67 49.20 -28.53
N ALA A 9 3.17 48.05 -28.99
CA ALA A 9 3.48 46.74 -28.44
C ALA A 9 5.01 46.56 -28.42
N VAL A 10 5.53 46.17 -27.27
CA VAL A 10 6.90 45.65 -27.20
C VAL A 10 6.89 44.34 -27.98
N SER A 11 7.33 44.38 -29.24
CA SER A 11 7.51 43.20 -30.06
C SER A 11 8.74 42.45 -29.54
N PHE A 12 8.51 41.34 -28.84
CA PHE A 12 9.55 40.36 -28.58
C PHE A 12 9.69 39.48 -29.83
N ALA A 13 10.37 40.01 -30.85
CA ALA A 13 10.75 39.28 -32.06
C ALA A 13 12.14 38.62 -31.88
N PRO A 14 12.46 37.57 -32.67
CA PRO A 14 13.23 36.40 -32.24
C PRO A 14 14.74 36.55 -32.44
N SER A 15 15.38 37.36 -31.60
CA SER A 15 16.79 37.15 -31.25
C SER A 15 16.88 36.93 -29.73
N LEU A 16 16.40 35.75 -29.31
CA LEU A 16 16.12 35.40 -27.92
C LEU A 16 17.30 35.51 -26.94
N LEU A 17 18.53 35.69 -27.42
CA LEU A 17 19.72 35.84 -26.55
C LEU A 17 20.36 37.24 -26.60
N ALA A 18 20.00 38.09 -27.57
CA ALA A 18 20.67 39.39 -27.82
C ALA A 18 19.74 40.62 -27.73
N SER A 19 18.45 40.45 -27.45
CA SER A 19 17.54 41.59 -27.29
C SER A 19 17.83 42.37 -26.00
N ARG A 20 17.63 43.70 -26.01
CA ARG A 20 17.77 44.55 -24.79
C ARG A 20 16.93 44.05 -23.62
N PHE A 21 15.82 43.36 -23.89
CA PHE A 21 14.98 42.76 -22.87
C PHE A 21 15.55 41.48 -22.30
N ALA A 22 16.07 40.57 -23.14
CA ALA A 22 16.78 39.38 -22.66
C ALA A 22 17.99 39.77 -21.81
N VAL A 23 18.72 40.81 -22.22
CA VAL A 23 19.84 41.35 -21.43
C VAL A 23 19.35 41.83 -20.05
N THR A 24 18.28 42.61 -19.98
CA THR A 24 17.82 43.24 -18.72
C THR A 24 17.02 42.30 -17.81
N HIS A 25 16.35 41.27 -18.35
CA HIS A 25 15.41 40.43 -17.59
C HIS A 25 15.87 38.99 -17.43
N LEU A 26 16.69 38.45 -18.34
CA LEU A 26 17.24 37.10 -18.25
C LEU A 26 18.71 37.15 -17.82
N TRP A 27 19.57 37.73 -18.64
CA TRP A 27 21.01 37.63 -18.46
C TRP A 27 21.51 38.41 -17.25
N LEU A 28 21.17 39.70 -17.14
CA LEU A 28 21.65 40.53 -16.04
C LEU A 28 21.20 40.00 -14.67
N PRO A 29 19.90 39.67 -14.43
CA PRO A 29 19.49 39.07 -13.16
C PRO A 29 20.11 37.69 -12.90
N SER A 30 20.33 36.87 -13.94
CA SER A 30 20.98 35.56 -13.79
C SER A 30 22.45 35.69 -13.43
N VAL A 31 23.20 36.58 -14.10
CA VAL A 31 24.61 36.83 -13.81
C VAL A 31 24.76 37.39 -12.41
N ILE A 32 23.95 38.37 -12.02
CA ILE A 32 23.97 38.93 -10.66
C ILE A 32 23.59 37.86 -9.63
N GLY A 33 22.50 37.13 -9.84
CA GLY A 33 22.03 36.11 -8.91
C GLY A 33 23.02 34.96 -8.74
N VAL A 34 23.61 34.45 -9.83
CA VAL A 34 24.63 33.40 -9.79
C VAL A 34 25.92 33.91 -9.16
N ALA A 35 26.36 35.14 -9.48
CA ALA A 35 27.55 35.73 -8.86
C ALA A 35 27.36 35.92 -7.35
N MET A 36 26.22 36.46 -6.92
CA MET A 36 25.87 36.59 -5.50
C MET A 36 25.78 35.23 -4.81
N PHE A 37 25.11 34.26 -5.41
CA PHE A 37 25.01 32.90 -4.88
C PHE A 37 26.38 32.24 -4.71
N THR A 38 27.25 32.38 -5.72
CA THR A 38 28.61 31.83 -5.70
C THR A 38 29.47 32.52 -4.65
N LEU A 39 29.37 33.84 -4.51
CA LEU A 39 30.08 34.60 -3.48
C LEU A 39 29.63 34.22 -2.07
N LEU A 40 28.32 34.08 -1.86
CA LEU A 40 27.76 33.73 -0.57
C LEU A 40 28.05 32.27 -0.18
N MET A 41 27.73 31.32 -1.06
CA MET A 41 27.84 29.89 -0.75
C MET A 41 29.25 29.34 -0.98
N GLY A 42 29.94 29.79 -2.03
CA GLY A 42 31.24 29.26 -2.46
C GLY A 42 32.45 29.91 -1.79
N PHE A 43 32.33 31.20 -1.40
CA PHE A 43 33.42 31.97 -0.78
C PHE A 43 33.19 32.32 0.70
N GLY A 44 32.27 31.61 1.36
CA GLY A 44 32.06 31.73 2.81
C GLY A 44 31.22 32.95 3.26
N GLY A 45 30.59 33.67 2.34
CA GLY A 45 29.77 34.84 2.67
C GLY A 45 28.53 34.51 3.50
N ASP A 46 27.93 33.34 3.30
CA ASP A 46 26.82 32.84 4.12
C ASP A 46 27.22 32.67 5.58
N GLN A 47 28.37 32.03 5.82
CA GLN A 47 28.89 31.83 7.17
C GLN A 47 29.33 33.16 7.77
N TRP A 48 29.97 34.04 7.00
CA TRP A 48 30.37 35.36 7.49
C TRP A 48 29.17 36.17 7.99
N LEU A 49 28.08 36.22 7.21
CA LEU A 49 26.88 36.97 7.58
C LEU A 49 26.16 36.32 8.75
N ALA A 50 25.98 35.01 8.74
CA ALA A 50 25.34 34.29 9.84
C ALA A 50 26.14 34.40 11.14
N ASP A 51 27.48 34.40 11.11
CA ASP A 51 28.32 34.71 12.27
C ASP A 51 28.08 36.13 12.80
N GLN A 52 27.93 37.13 11.92
CA GLN A 52 27.63 38.49 12.36
C GLN A 52 26.29 38.53 13.09
N LEU A 53 25.24 37.97 12.48
CA LEU A 53 23.90 37.94 13.07
C LEU A 53 23.90 37.19 14.41
N PHE A 54 24.50 36.01 14.45
CA PHE A 54 24.60 35.19 15.66
C PHE A 54 25.35 35.89 16.80
N ARG A 55 26.42 36.64 16.48
CA ARG A 55 27.15 37.45 17.47
C ARG A 55 26.33 38.66 17.93
N LEU A 56 25.64 39.33 17.02
CA LEU A 56 24.76 40.46 17.35
C LEU A 56 23.59 40.04 18.23
N GLU A 57 23.14 38.79 18.13
CA GLU A 57 22.09 38.20 18.98
C GLU A 57 22.63 37.61 20.29
N GLY A 58 23.93 37.76 20.59
CA GLY A 58 24.51 37.35 21.88
C GLY A 58 24.92 35.88 21.94
N GLY A 59 25.31 35.28 20.82
CA GLY A 59 25.81 33.90 20.76
C GLY A 59 24.73 32.82 20.84
N HIS A 60 23.49 33.19 20.53
CA HIS A 60 22.34 32.32 20.34
C HIS A 60 21.33 33.02 19.41
N TRP A 61 20.41 32.28 18.78
CA TRP A 61 19.37 32.86 17.91
C TRP A 61 18.22 33.46 18.73
N ALA A 62 18.46 34.57 19.41
CA ALA A 62 17.49 35.26 20.27
C ALA A 62 16.17 35.60 19.52
N LEU A 63 16.24 35.85 18.21
CA LEU A 63 15.09 36.19 17.40
C LEU A 63 14.39 34.97 16.78
N GLN A 64 14.80 33.74 17.07
CA GLN A 64 14.19 32.51 16.56
C GLN A 64 12.69 32.41 16.88
N ASP A 65 12.32 32.78 18.10
CA ASP A 65 10.96 32.71 18.66
C ASP A 65 10.36 34.09 19.00
N ALA A 66 11.05 35.18 18.67
CA ALA A 66 10.55 36.53 18.91
C ALA A 66 9.18 36.75 18.23
N TRP A 67 8.28 37.47 18.90
CA TRP A 67 6.91 37.68 18.41
C TRP A 67 6.88 38.28 16.99
N LEU A 68 7.75 39.26 16.72
CA LEU A 68 7.83 39.92 15.42
C LEU A 68 8.24 38.95 14.30
N THR A 69 9.31 38.18 14.50
CA THR A 69 9.85 37.27 13.48
C THR A 69 8.99 36.02 13.31
N ARG A 70 8.47 35.44 14.39
CA ARG A 70 7.66 34.20 14.37
C ARG A 70 6.18 34.43 14.09
N SER A 71 5.53 35.37 14.77
CA SER A 71 4.08 35.54 14.69
C SER A 71 3.68 36.49 13.57
N VAL A 72 4.37 37.63 13.44
CA VAL A 72 4.03 38.66 12.44
C VAL A 72 4.62 38.30 11.08
N VAL A 73 5.96 38.24 10.98
CA VAL A 73 6.63 38.00 9.70
C VAL A 73 6.38 36.58 9.23
N HIS A 74 6.60 35.56 10.07
CA HIS A 74 6.51 34.17 9.62
C HIS A 74 5.07 33.64 9.50
N LYS A 75 4.25 33.68 10.56
CA LYS A 75 2.87 33.16 10.51
C LYS A 75 1.89 34.09 9.77
N ALA A 76 1.75 35.35 10.21
CA ALA A 76 0.77 36.26 9.63
C ALA A 76 1.11 36.64 8.17
N GLY A 77 2.39 36.86 7.86
CA GLY A 77 2.83 37.08 6.49
C GLY A 77 2.48 35.92 5.55
N LYS A 78 2.66 34.66 5.99
CA LYS A 78 2.26 33.49 5.21
C LYS A 78 0.76 33.50 4.91
N TRP A 79 -0.07 33.75 5.93
CA TRP A 79 -1.52 33.87 5.76
C TRP A 79 -1.91 35.00 4.80
N LEU A 80 -1.24 36.15 4.88
CA LEU A 80 -1.47 37.27 3.97
C LEU A 80 -1.18 36.87 2.51
N SER A 81 -0.06 36.18 2.25
CA SER A 81 0.28 35.68 0.92
C SER A 81 -0.72 34.64 0.42
N THR A 82 -1.14 33.69 1.27
CA THR A 82 -2.18 32.70 0.92
C THR A 82 -3.51 33.36 0.59
N THR A 83 -3.94 34.35 1.38
CA THR A 83 -5.16 35.11 1.11
C THR A 83 -5.08 35.88 -0.20
N ALA A 84 -3.94 36.53 -0.49
CA ALA A 84 -3.72 37.22 -1.76
C ALA A 84 -3.80 36.25 -2.96
N ALA A 85 -3.27 35.02 -2.83
CA ALA A 85 -3.36 34.00 -3.87
C ALA A 85 -4.81 33.53 -4.10
N LEU A 86 -5.59 33.33 -3.03
CA LEU A 86 -7.02 33.02 -3.11
C LEU A 86 -7.78 34.15 -3.82
N VAL A 87 -7.51 35.41 -3.48
CA VAL A 87 -8.11 36.58 -4.14
C VAL A 87 -7.75 36.60 -5.63
N ALA A 88 -6.49 36.34 -6.01
CA ALA A 88 -6.08 36.26 -7.40
C ALA A 88 -6.84 35.15 -8.17
N MET A 89 -7.04 33.98 -7.56
CA MET A 89 -7.84 32.90 -8.14
C MET A 89 -9.31 33.28 -8.32
N LEU A 90 -9.92 33.91 -7.31
CA LEU A 90 -11.30 34.38 -7.39
C LEU A 90 -11.48 35.45 -8.47
N LEU A 91 -10.55 36.40 -8.57
CA LEU A 91 -10.55 37.43 -9.63
C LEU A 91 -10.37 36.81 -11.01
N CYS A 92 -9.46 35.84 -11.15
CA CYS A 92 -9.24 35.08 -12.39
C CYS A 92 -10.53 34.37 -12.82
N PHE A 93 -11.16 33.63 -11.91
CA PHE A 93 -12.42 32.92 -12.17
C PHE A 93 -13.57 33.86 -12.52
N HIS A 94 -13.72 34.96 -11.77
CA HIS A 94 -14.73 35.98 -12.02
C HIS A 94 -14.57 36.58 -13.43
N HIS A 95 -13.36 36.98 -13.81
CA HIS A 95 -13.09 37.56 -15.12
C HIS A 95 -13.23 36.55 -16.26
N TRP A 96 -12.94 35.27 -16.02
CA TRP A 96 -13.17 34.21 -17.00
C TRP A 96 -14.66 33.97 -17.26
N ARG A 97 -15.51 34.08 -16.23
CA ARG A 97 -16.97 33.96 -16.34
C ARG A 97 -17.67 35.19 -16.89
N ARG A 98 -17.29 36.39 -16.44
CA ARG A 98 -18.06 37.63 -16.68
C ARG A 98 -17.27 38.81 -17.26
N GLY A 99 -15.95 38.80 -17.18
CA GLY A 99 -15.12 39.96 -17.56
C GLY A 99 -15.01 40.14 -19.07
N ARG A 100 -15.05 41.37 -19.61
CA ARG A 100 -14.94 41.63 -21.06
C ARG A 100 -13.48 41.78 -21.54
N ASP A 101 -12.55 42.10 -20.64
CA ASP A 101 -11.12 42.29 -20.93
C ASP A 101 -10.38 40.95 -21.03
N ARG A 102 -10.03 40.55 -22.26
CA ARG A 102 -9.32 39.29 -22.54
C ARG A 102 -7.88 39.29 -22.05
N THR A 103 -7.20 40.44 -22.11
CA THR A 103 -5.80 40.56 -21.66
C THR A 103 -5.72 40.37 -20.15
N LEU A 104 -6.66 40.97 -19.41
CA LEU A 104 -6.75 40.82 -17.96
C LEU A 104 -7.02 39.36 -17.53
N ARG A 105 -7.85 38.61 -18.26
CA ARG A 105 -8.12 37.18 -17.98
C ARG A 105 -6.84 36.34 -17.99
N TRP A 106 -6.04 36.47 -19.05
CA TRP A 106 -4.79 35.74 -19.19
C TRP A 106 -3.70 36.24 -18.25
N ALA A 107 -3.66 37.55 -17.99
CA ALA A 107 -2.75 38.13 -17.01
C ALA A 107 -3.04 37.61 -15.59
N LEU A 108 -4.32 37.50 -15.19
CA LEU A 108 -4.71 36.92 -13.89
C LEU A 108 -4.41 35.42 -13.82
N LEU A 109 -4.66 34.66 -14.91
CA LEU A 109 -4.28 33.25 -14.97
C LEU A 109 -2.76 33.07 -14.81
N TYR A 110 -1.98 33.95 -15.44
CA TYR A 110 -0.53 33.97 -15.28
C TYR A 110 -0.11 34.17 -13.82
N VAL A 111 -0.72 35.12 -13.09
CA VAL A 111 -0.42 35.32 -11.66
C VAL A 111 -0.72 34.06 -10.85
N VAL A 112 -1.88 33.44 -11.07
CA VAL A 112 -2.26 32.19 -10.37
C VAL A 112 -1.26 31.08 -10.63
N MET A 113 -0.87 30.86 -11.89
CA MET A 113 0.09 29.83 -12.25
C MET A 113 1.49 30.15 -11.72
N ALA A 114 1.95 31.39 -11.83
CA ALA A 114 3.28 31.80 -11.38
C ALA A 114 3.44 31.64 -9.86
N VAL A 115 2.42 32.02 -9.08
CA VAL A 115 2.44 31.84 -7.62
C VAL A 115 2.39 30.35 -7.24
N ALA A 116 1.52 29.56 -7.87
CA ALA A 116 1.38 28.13 -7.58
C ALA A 116 2.63 27.34 -7.99
N LEU A 117 3.15 27.56 -9.20
CA LEU A 117 4.35 26.88 -9.69
C LEU A 117 5.61 27.38 -8.97
N GLY A 118 5.69 28.66 -8.60
CA GLY A 118 6.83 29.21 -7.87
C GLY A 118 6.95 28.60 -6.49
N THR A 119 5.88 28.64 -5.70
CA THR A 119 5.86 28.03 -4.36
C THR A 119 5.99 26.52 -4.41
N GLY A 120 5.35 25.85 -5.37
CA GLY A 120 5.45 24.41 -5.59
C GLY A 120 6.85 23.94 -5.98
N LEU A 121 7.51 24.63 -6.92
CA LEU A 121 8.87 24.31 -7.35
C LEU A 121 9.86 24.48 -6.20
N ILE A 122 9.76 25.55 -5.42
CA ILE A 122 10.63 25.74 -4.24
C ILE A 122 10.36 24.64 -3.21
N SER A 123 9.10 24.27 -2.96
CA SER A 123 8.77 23.17 -2.05
C SER A 123 9.33 21.82 -2.52
N LEU A 124 9.30 21.55 -3.82
CA LEU A 124 9.84 20.33 -4.41
C LEU A 124 11.37 20.31 -4.33
N LEU A 125 12.05 21.39 -4.74
CA LEU A 125 13.51 21.50 -4.64
C LEU A 125 13.97 21.34 -3.19
N LYS A 126 13.24 21.95 -2.25
CA LYS A 126 13.47 21.81 -0.82
C LYS A 126 13.34 20.36 -0.33
N SER A 127 12.42 19.56 -0.87
CA SER A 127 12.33 18.13 -0.54
C SER A 127 13.39 17.24 -1.21
N LEU A 128 14.00 17.71 -2.30
CA LEU A 128 14.98 16.95 -3.09
C LEU A 128 16.43 17.27 -2.70
N VAL A 129 16.69 18.45 -2.15
CA VAL A 129 18.03 18.94 -1.82
C VAL A 129 18.22 18.94 -0.29
N PRO A 130 18.94 17.94 0.26
CA PRO A 130 19.16 17.83 1.69
C PRO A 130 20.23 18.85 2.13
N MET A 131 19.79 19.93 2.78
CA MET A 131 20.66 20.96 3.35
C MET A 131 20.12 21.43 4.70
N ASP A 132 21.03 21.61 5.65
CA ASP A 132 20.73 21.96 7.03
C ASP A 132 20.51 23.46 7.22
N CYS A 133 19.72 23.81 8.23
CA CYS A 133 19.43 25.19 8.58
C CYS A 133 20.55 25.74 9.47
N PRO A 134 20.88 27.04 9.43
CA PRO A 134 21.89 27.62 10.31
C PRO A 134 21.71 27.27 11.80
N TRP A 135 20.50 27.33 12.35
CA TRP A 135 20.21 27.00 13.75
C TRP A 135 20.50 25.54 14.14
N ASP A 136 20.68 24.65 13.15
CA ASP A 136 20.90 23.22 13.39
C ASP A 136 22.39 22.90 13.40
N LEU A 137 23.23 23.83 12.96
CA LEU A 137 24.66 23.61 12.81
C LEU A 137 25.40 23.76 14.14
N LEU A 138 26.40 22.89 14.36
CA LEU A 138 27.32 22.94 15.51
C LEU A 138 27.92 24.34 15.71
N ARG A 139 28.21 25.05 14.61
CA ARG A 139 28.75 26.42 14.62
C ARG A 139 27.84 27.44 15.35
N TYR A 140 26.53 27.20 15.38
CA TYR A 140 25.53 28.12 15.91
C TYR A 140 24.70 27.50 17.05
N GLY A 141 25.26 26.53 17.77
CA GLY A 141 24.62 25.90 18.94
C GLY A 141 23.71 24.71 18.63
N GLY A 142 23.69 24.24 17.38
CA GLY A 142 22.96 23.03 16.97
C GLY A 142 23.79 21.75 17.12
N HIS A 143 23.34 20.66 16.48
CA HIS A 143 23.92 19.32 16.64
C HIS A 143 24.50 18.74 15.34
N GLU A 144 24.30 19.41 14.20
CA GLU A 144 24.67 18.89 12.88
C GLU A 144 25.96 19.56 12.36
N PRO A 145 26.87 18.83 11.71
CA PRO A 145 28.00 19.44 11.01
C PRO A 145 27.53 20.13 9.72
N PHE A 146 28.23 21.18 9.30
CA PHE A 146 27.91 21.85 8.03
C PHE A 146 28.38 21.02 6.83
N VAL A 147 27.44 20.64 5.97
CA VAL A 147 27.71 19.98 4.67
C VAL A 147 27.22 20.89 3.56
N GLY A 148 28.12 21.31 2.66
CA GLY A 148 27.79 22.23 1.57
C GLY A 148 26.93 21.58 0.48
N LEU A 149 26.26 22.42 -0.34
CA LEU A 149 25.32 21.98 -1.39
C LEU A 149 25.89 20.94 -2.36
N PHE A 150 27.16 21.08 -2.71
CA PHE A 150 27.85 20.23 -3.68
C PHE A 150 28.76 19.18 -3.00
N SER A 151 28.66 19.03 -1.68
CA SER A 151 29.43 18.06 -0.90
C SER A 151 28.68 16.75 -0.77
N SER A 152 29.41 15.63 -0.72
CA SER A 152 28.82 14.30 -0.49
C SER A 152 28.30 14.19 0.96
N ARG A 153 27.01 13.93 1.14
CA ARG A 153 26.37 13.77 2.45
C ARG A 153 26.45 12.31 2.94
N PRO A 154 26.89 12.04 4.18
CA PRO A 154 26.85 10.70 4.77
C PRO A 154 25.42 10.16 4.90
N THR A 155 25.22 8.87 4.61
CA THR A 155 23.89 8.21 4.66
C THR A 155 23.31 8.07 6.06
N SER A 156 24.13 8.21 7.11
CA SER A 156 23.72 8.16 8.51
C SER A 156 23.14 9.47 9.06
N MET A 157 23.21 10.56 8.29
CA MET A 157 22.76 11.89 8.72
C MET A 157 21.30 12.14 8.31
N ALA A 158 20.49 12.63 9.24
CA ALA A 158 19.10 12.99 8.97
C ALA A 158 19.04 14.05 7.85
N ALA A 159 18.21 13.85 6.83
CA ALA A 159 18.04 14.80 5.74
C ALA A 159 17.12 15.95 6.17
N ARG A 160 17.65 17.18 6.25
CA ARG A 160 16.86 18.39 6.48
C ARG A 160 16.70 19.19 5.19
N ALA A 161 15.65 20.01 5.16
CA ALA A 161 15.16 20.63 3.93
C ALA A 161 15.21 22.16 4.06
N CYS A 162 16.40 22.77 4.09
CA CYS A 162 16.55 24.21 4.33
C CYS A 162 16.90 25.02 3.07
N PHE A 163 17.22 24.38 1.94
CA PHE A 163 17.50 25.04 0.66
C PHE A 163 16.59 24.51 -0.45
N PRO A 164 16.00 25.38 -1.29
CA PRO A 164 15.97 26.85 -1.21
C PRO A 164 15.09 27.38 -0.06
N ALA A 165 15.10 28.69 0.15
CA ALA A 165 14.33 29.35 1.23
C ALA A 165 12.82 29.25 1.00
N GLY A 166 12.19 28.25 1.63
CA GLY A 166 10.76 27.95 1.44
C GLY A 166 9.82 29.07 1.91
N HIS A 167 10.10 29.70 3.05
CA HIS A 167 9.24 30.79 3.55
C HIS A 167 9.37 32.06 2.73
N ALA A 168 10.59 32.40 2.30
CA ALA A 168 10.82 33.54 1.43
C ALA A 168 10.10 33.41 0.07
N SER A 169 9.90 32.18 -0.40
CA SER A 169 9.14 31.92 -1.63
C SER A 169 7.69 32.43 -1.55
N ALA A 170 7.08 32.49 -0.37
CA ALA A 170 5.74 33.06 -0.19
C ALA A 170 5.69 34.56 -0.49
N GLY A 171 6.83 35.28 -0.43
CA GLY A 171 6.96 36.66 -0.89
C GLY A 171 7.49 36.74 -2.33
N TYR A 172 8.62 36.09 -2.63
CA TYR A 172 9.25 36.17 -3.95
C TYR A 172 8.40 35.60 -5.08
N ALA A 173 7.44 34.70 -4.81
CA ALA A 173 6.45 34.28 -5.80
C ALA A 173 5.67 35.46 -6.41
N TRP A 174 5.52 36.57 -5.68
CA TRP A 174 4.85 37.78 -6.16
C TRP A 174 5.72 38.68 -7.04
N LEU A 175 7.00 38.34 -7.30
CA LEU A 175 7.79 38.98 -8.36
C LEU A 175 7.09 38.86 -9.73
N CYS A 176 6.20 37.88 -9.88
CA CYS A 176 5.34 37.76 -11.05
C CYS A 176 4.51 39.02 -11.33
N LEU A 177 4.20 39.85 -10.31
CA LEU A 177 3.41 41.08 -10.48
C LEU A 177 4.08 42.11 -11.42
N TYR A 178 5.41 42.10 -11.52
CA TYR A 178 6.13 42.90 -12.50
C TYR A 178 5.70 42.54 -13.95
N PHE A 179 5.73 41.25 -14.28
CA PHE A 179 5.35 40.74 -15.60
C PHE A 179 3.84 40.79 -15.84
N PHE A 180 3.02 40.59 -14.80
CA PHE A 180 1.58 40.84 -14.86
C PHE A 180 1.28 42.28 -15.30
N ALA A 181 1.95 43.26 -14.69
CA ALA A 181 1.80 44.65 -15.07
C ALA A 181 2.32 44.92 -16.49
N LEU A 182 3.42 44.29 -16.92
CA LEU A 182 3.86 44.37 -18.31
C LEU A 182 2.81 43.84 -19.31
N LEU A 183 2.05 42.81 -18.95
CA LEU A 183 0.99 42.24 -19.78
C LEU A 183 -0.29 43.09 -19.82
N TRP A 184 -0.70 43.68 -18.69
CA TRP A 184 -2.00 44.37 -18.59
C TRP A 184 -1.89 45.91 -18.51
N ARG A 185 -1.05 46.43 -17.61
CA ARG A 185 -0.85 47.89 -17.40
C ARG A 185 0.61 48.22 -17.09
N PRO A 186 1.45 48.49 -18.12
CA PRO A 186 2.90 48.61 -17.95
C PRO A 186 3.35 49.72 -17.01
N ALA A 187 2.52 50.73 -16.74
CA ALA A 187 2.80 51.77 -15.77
C ALA A 187 2.98 51.23 -14.33
N TRP A 188 2.40 50.07 -14.02
CA TRP A 188 2.40 49.49 -12.68
C TRP A 188 3.57 48.52 -12.46
N ARG A 189 4.45 48.32 -13.46
CA ARG A 189 5.51 47.32 -13.40
C ARG A 189 6.42 47.48 -12.19
N TRP A 190 6.83 48.72 -11.90
CA TRP A 190 7.74 49.01 -10.79
C TRP A 190 7.07 48.81 -9.44
N ALA A 191 5.78 49.17 -9.31
CA ALA A 191 5.01 48.86 -8.11
C ALA A 191 4.91 47.35 -7.88
N GLY A 192 4.63 46.57 -8.93
CA GLY A 192 4.60 45.11 -8.86
C GLY A 192 5.95 44.49 -8.46
N LEU A 193 7.05 45.02 -9.00
CA LEU A 193 8.40 44.59 -8.60
C LEU A 193 8.66 44.86 -7.12
N TRP A 194 8.37 46.07 -6.65
CA TRP A 194 8.61 46.45 -5.26
C TRP A 194 7.77 45.64 -4.27
N ILE A 195 6.54 45.27 -4.62
CA ILE A 195 5.70 44.38 -3.79
C ILE A 195 6.34 42.99 -3.69
N GLY A 196 6.72 42.38 -4.81
CA GLY A 196 7.32 41.05 -4.82
C GLY A 196 8.69 41.00 -4.15
N LEU A 197 9.56 41.95 -4.47
CA LEU A 197 10.90 42.05 -3.90
C LEU A 197 10.86 42.41 -2.41
N GLY A 198 10.05 43.40 -2.04
CA GLY A 198 9.90 43.84 -0.65
C GLY A 198 9.34 42.75 0.24
N SER A 199 8.27 42.07 -0.18
CA SER A 199 7.71 40.94 0.60
C SER A 199 8.70 39.80 0.74
N GLY A 200 9.40 39.42 -0.34
CA GLY A 200 10.44 38.39 -0.32
C GLY A 200 11.59 38.74 0.63
N LEU A 201 12.08 39.99 0.60
CA LEU A 201 13.14 40.47 1.49
C LEU A 201 12.70 40.47 2.96
N VAL A 202 11.47 40.90 3.26
CA VAL A 202 10.94 40.87 4.63
C VAL A 202 10.89 39.44 5.17
N PHE A 203 10.41 38.48 4.38
CA PHE A 203 10.42 37.07 4.79
C PHE A 203 11.84 36.51 4.91
N GLY A 204 12.72 36.81 3.95
CA GLY A 204 14.08 36.30 3.90
C GLY A 204 14.92 36.79 5.06
N ILE A 205 14.97 38.11 5.28
CA ILE A 205 15.64 38.73 6.44
C ILE A 205 15.03 38.18 7.74
N GLY A 206 13.70 38.08 7.82
CA GLY A 206 13.04 37.49 8.98
C GLY A 206 13.41 36.02 9.23
N GLN A 207 13.77 35.23 8.22
CA GLN A 207 14.27 33.88 8.40
C GLN A 207 15.77 33.82 8.71
N GLN A 208 16.57 34.73 8.16
CA GLN A 208 18.00 34.85 8.48
C GLN A 208 18.22 35.23 9.94
N LEU A 209 17.48 36.23 10.44
CA LEU A 209 17.48 36.61 11.87
C LEU A 209 17.01 35.48 12.79
N ARG A 210 16.25 34.51 12.27
CA ARG A 210 15.84 33.35 13.07
C ARG A 210 16.89 32.25 13.07
N GLY A 211 17.91 32.32 12.22
CA GLY A 211 18.81 31.20 11.95
C GLY A 211 18.19 30.11 11.06
N ALA A 212 17.08 30.38 10.36
CA ALA A 212 16.37 29.37 9.58
C ALA A 212 16.94 29.18 8.16
N HIS A 213 17.56 30.20 7.58
CA HIS A 213 18.09 30.18 6.22
C HIS A 213 19.36 31.04 6.10
N PHE A 214 20.28 30.65 5.21
CA PHE A 214 21.38 31.51 4.78
C PHE A 214 20.91 32.47 3.66
N LEU A 215 21.62 33.58 3.46
CA LEU A 215 21.27 34.57 2.44
C LEU A 215 21.32 34.00 1.02
N SER A 216 22.23 33.07 0.73
CA SER A 216 22.26 32.38 -0.57
C SER A 216 20.97 31.60 -0.86
N HIS A 217 20.27 31.11 0.17
CA HIS A 217 19.00 30.39 0.00
C HIS A 217 17.90 31.35 -0.48
N ASP A 218 17.89 32.58 0.05
CA ASP A 218 16.98 33.64 -0.36
C ASP A 218 17.29 34.14 -1.77
N VAL A 219 18.58 34.34 -2.09
CA VAL A 219 19.02 34.72 -3.45
C VAL A 219 18.63 33.66 -4.48
N ALA A 220 18.83 32.38 -4.16
CA ALA A 220 18.43 31.27 -5.03
C ALA A 220 16.91 31.24 -5.22
N THR A 221 16.13 31.37 -4.14
CA THR A 221 14.66 31.44 -4.22
C THR A 221 14.19 32.61 -5.07
N ALA A 222 14.76 33.81 -4.88
CA ALA A 222 14.40 35.00 -5.65
C ALA A 222 14.71 34.82 -7.14
N LEU A 223 15.88 34.27 -7.47
CA LEU A 223 16.28 34.00 -8.85
C LEU A 223 15.36 32.95 -9.50
N ILE A 224 15.06 31.85 -8.82
CA ILE A 224 14.14 30.80 -9.31
C ILE A 224 12.75 31.39 -9.56
N CYS A 225 12.19 32.13 -8.60
CA CYS A 225 10.88 32.76 -8.74
C CYS A 225 10.87 33.78 -9.89
N TRP A 226 11.94 34.56 -10.06
CA TRP A 226 12.10 35.51 -11.16
C TRP A 226 12.16 34.83 -12.53
N LEU A 227 13.03 33.83 -12.70
CA LEU A 227 13.20 33.10 -13.96
C LEU A 227 11.96 32.31 -14.35
N LEU A 228 11.29 31.70 -13.38
CA LEU A 228 10.00 31.03 -13.59
C LEU A 228 8.95 32.04 -14.03
N SER A 229 8.85 33.19 -13.35
CA SER A 229 7.91 34.26 -13.70
C SER A 229 8.18 34.82 -15.09
N LEU A 230 9.46 35.01 -15.46
CA LEU A 230 9.87 35.45 -16.80
C LEU A 230 9.47 34.42 -17.87
N GLY A 231 9.78 33.14 -17.67
CA GLY A 231 9.47 32.08 -18.62
C GLY A 231 7.97 31.87 -18.80
N LEU A 232 7.20 31.92 -17.70
CA LEU A 232 5.74 31.89 -17.74
C LEU A 232 5.16 33.15 -18.38
N GLY A 233 5.77 34.31 -18.14
CA GLY A 233 5.34 35.59 -18.70
C GLY A 233 5.54 35.63 -20.21
N ASP A 234 6.68 35.13 -20.70
CA ASP A 234 6.97 35.00 -22.13
C ASP A 234 6.05 33.97 -22.80
N GLY A 235 5.89 32.80 -22.18
CA GLY A 235 4.94 31.77 -22.62
C GLY A 235 3.48 32.27 -22.64
N MET A 236 3.09 33.10 -21.67
CA MET A 236 1.76 33.70 -21.61
C MET A 236 1.61 34.83 -22.63
N ASN A 237 2.62 35.66 -22.86
CA ASN A 237 2.59 36.70 -23.90
C ASN A 237 2.47 36.05 -25.30
N ALA A 238 3.23 34.99 -25.55
CA ALA A 238 3.09 34.17 -26.73
C ALA A 238 1.70 33.52 -26.82
N SER A 239 1.11 33.10 -25.69
CA SER A 239 -0.25 32.53 -25.62
C SER A 239 -1.35 33.57 -25.77
N VAL A 240 -1.17 34.82 -25.31
CA VAL A 240 -2.10 35.94 -25.51
C VAL A 240 -2.08 36.35 -26.98
N GLN A 241 -0.89 36.48 -27.57
CA GLN A 241 -0.71 36.75 -29.01
C GLN A 241 -1.21 35.60 -29.89
N ARG A 242 -0.99 34.34 -29.48
CA ARG A 242 -1.58 33.16 -30.13
C ARG A 242 -3.08 33.06 -29.87
N SER A 243 -3.64 33.45 -28.72
CA SER A 243 -5.10 33.43 -28.49
C SER A 243 -5.84 34.48 -29.32
N LEU A 244 -5.13 35.51 -29.79
CA LEU A 244 -5.57 36.45 -30.81
C LEU A 244 -5.43 35.89 -32.24
N ARG A 245 -4.79 34.71 -32.44
CA ARG A 245 -4.49 34.10 -33.76
C ARG A 245 -4.63 32.56 -33.91
N LEU A 246 -5.02 31.76 -32.91
CA LEU A 246 -4.97 30.28 -32.91
C LEU A 246 -6.13 29.64 -32.12
N PRO A 247 -6.44 28.34 -32.38
CA PRO A 247 -7.79 27.82 -32.52
C PRO A 247 -8.39 27.35 -31.19
N THR A 248 -9.71 27.30 -31.17
CA THR A 248 -10.56 26.86 -30.06
C THR A 248 -10.24 25.42 -29.57
N LEU A 249 -10.76 25.05 -28.38
CA LEU A 249 -10.80 23.69 -27.79
C LEU A 249 -11.14 22.54 -28.77
N ALA A 250 -11.62 22.86 -29.98
CA ALA A 250 -11.80 21.97 -31.11
C ALA A 250 -10.50 21.29 -31.59
N SER A 251 -9.33 21.91 -31.50
CA SER A 251 -8.06 21.33 -31.99
C SER A 251 -7.58 20.16 -31.14
N ILE A 252 -7.71 20.25 -29.82
CA ILE A 252 -7.46 19.13 -28.89
C ILE A 252 -8.48 18.01 -29.10
N ARG A 253 -9.72 18.34 -29.50
CA ARG A 253 -10.74 17.34 -29.85
C ARG A 253 -10.47 16.63 -31.18
N ALA A 254 -9.71 17.26 -32.08
CA ALA A 254 -9.33 16.72 -33.39
C ALA A 254 -8.02 15.89 -33.38
N TRP A 255 -7.26 15.87 -32.27
CA TRP A 255 -6.01 15.11 -32.18
C TRP A 255 -6.24 13.60 -32.14
N ARG A 256 -5.81 12.90 -33.21
CA ARG A 256 -5.93 11.45 -33.40
C ARG A 256 -4.63 10.86 -33.97
N PRO A 257 -3.64 10.54 -33.12
CA PRO A 257 -2.37 10.01 -33.60
C PRO A 257 -2.54 8.61 -34.21
N GLN A 258 -1.91 8.37 -35.36
CA GLN A 258 -1.95 7.07 -36.05
C GLN A 258 -0.74 6.21 -35.68
N LEU A 259 -0.96 5.13 -34.94
CA LEU A 259 0.09 4.21 -34.48
C LEU A 259 -0.13 2.79 -35.02
N SER A 260 0.97 2.06 -35.23
CA SER A 260 0.91 0.60 -35.37
C SER A 260 0.64 -0.08 -34.03
N THR A 261 0.04 -1.27 -34.05
CA THR A 261 -0.19 -2.09 -32.86
C THR A 261 1.11 -2.37 -32.11
N GLU A 262 2.21 -2.63 -32.82
CA GLU A 262 3.54 -2.89 -32.23
C GLU A 262 4.08 -1.66 -31.50
N SER A 263 3.97 -0.48 -32.11
CA SER A 263 4.41 0.79 -31.48
C SER A 263 3.59 1.08 -30.22
N LEU A 264 2.29 0.79 -30.25
CA LEU A 264 1.45 0.90 -29.06
C LEU A 264 1.90 -0.07 -27.97
N ILE A 265 2.26 -1.31 -28.31
CA ILE A 265 2.77 -2.29 -27.34
C ILE A 265 4.10 -1.82 -26.74
N VAL A 266 5.03 -1.27 -27.52
CA VAL A 266 6.30 -0.73 -27.00
C VAL A 266 6.06 0.41 -26.02
N LEU A 267 5.22 1.38 -26.40
CA LEU A 267 4.90 2.53 -25.54
C LEU A 267 4.23 2.08 -24.23
N THR A 268 3.29 1.15 -24.32
CA THR A 268 2.62 0.58 -23.14
C THR A 268 3.59 -0.25 -22.28
N SER A 269 4.49 -1.02 -22.88
CA SER A 269 5.51 -1.79 -22.16
C SER A 269 6.47 -0.89 -21.39
N LEU A 270 6.89 0.23 -22.01
CA LEU A 270 7.71 1.26 -21.38
C LEU A 270 6.97 1.96 -20.25
N PHE A 271 5.71 2.31 -20.48
CA PHE A 271 4.86 2.89 -19.45
C PHE A 271 4.74 1.98 -18.24
N PHE A 272 4.44 0.69 -18.43
CA PHE A 272 4.41 -0.27 -17.34
C PHE A 272 5.76 -0.40 -16.64
N ALA A 273 6.85 -0.58 -17.40
CA ALA A 273 8.18 -0.74 -16.85
C ALA A 273 8.62 0.46 -15.98
N VAL A 274 8.27 1.70 -16.36
CA VAL A 274 8.74 2.91 -15.65
C VAL A 274 7.74 3.39 -14.61
N ALA A 275 6.45 3.52 -14.98
CA ALA A 275 5.44 4.14 -14.11
C ALA A 275 4.72 3.13 -13.21
N GLY A 276 4.55 1.88 -13.66
CA GLY A 276 3.79 0.84 -12.95
C GLY A 276 4.61 -0.06 -12.01
N ASN A 277 5.95 0.02 -12.06
CA ASN A 277 6.85 -0.92 -11.41
C ASN A 277 7.78 -0.29 -10.35
N GLY A 278 7.33 0.78 -9.68
CA GLY A 278 8.16 1.50 -8.70
C GLY A 278 8.74 0.61 -7.59
N LEU A 279 7.93 -0.30 -7.01
CA LEU A 279 8.40 -1.21 -5.97
C LEU A 279 9.37 -2.28 -6.50
N PHE A 280 9.16 -2.77 -7.73
CA PHE A 280 10.12 -3.65 -8.41
C PHE A 280 11.47 -2.95 -8.54
N TRP A 281 11.49 -1.68 -8.98
CA TRP A 281 12.73 -0.91 -9.10
C TRP A 281 13.43 -0.73 -7.77
N HIS A 282 12.68 -0.34 -6.73
CA HIS A 282 13.23 -0.16 -5.40
C HIS A 282 13.87 -1.45 -4.87
N SER A 283 13.17 -2.59 -5.02
CA SER A 283 13.63 -3.89 -4.52
C SER A 283 14.80 -4.46 -5.33
N ALA A 284 14.71 -4.44 -6.67
CA ALA A 284 15.75 -4.97 -7.54
C ALA A 284 17.04 -4.15 -7.45
N MET A 285 16.94 -2.81 -7.44
CA MET A 285 18.09 -1.91 -7.37
C MET A 285 18.73 -1.83 -5.99
N ALA A 286 18.07 -2.32 -4.93
CA ALA A 286 18.64 -2.34 -3.58
C ALA A 286 19.95 -3.14 -3.50
N SER A 287 20.12 -4.14 -4.38
CA SER A 287 21.37 -4.92 -4.49
C SER A 287 22.55 -4.13 -5.09
N HIS A 288 22.26 -3.15 -5.97
CA HIS A 288 23.26 -2.38 -6.71
C HIS A 288 22.83 -0.91 -6.86
N PRO A 289 22.68 -0.16 -5.74
CA PRO A 289 22.17 1.19 -5.77
C PRO A 289 23.08 2.11 -6.60
N GLY A 290 22.48 2.88 -7.52
CA GLY A 290 23.20 3.81 -8.40
C GLY A 290 23.83 3.21 -9.66
N SER A 291 23.79 1.89 -9.86
CA SER A 291 24.36 1.25 -11.06
C SER A 291 23.49 1.47 -12.31
N LEU A 292 23.91 2.38 -13.18
CA LEU A 292 23.21 2.65 -14.45
C LEU A 292 23.21 1.44 -15.40
N ARG A 293 24.29 0.66 -15.42
CA ARG A 293 24.38 -0.56 -16.24
C ARG A 293 23.34 -1.60 -15.80
N TYR A 294 23.23 -1.82 -14.50
CA TYR A 294 22.27 -2.77 -13.95
C TYR A 294 20.83 -2.28 -14.15
N ALA A 295 20.58 -0.99 -13.92
CA ALA A 295 19.28 -0.39 -14.21
C ALA A 295 18.88 -0.54 -15.68
N LEU A 296 19.80 -0.29 -16.63
CA LEU A 296 19.55 -0.48 -18.05
C LEU A 296 19.29 -1.95 -18.40
N SER A 297 20.05 -2.87 -17.80
CA SER A 297 19.86 -4.32 -17.95
C SER A 297 18.44 -4.75 -17.54
N LEU A 298 17.99 -4.32 -16.35
CA LEU A 298 16.64 -4.61 -15.85
C LEU A 298 15.54 -3.94 -16.68
N LEU A 299 15.78 -2.71 -17.17
CA LEU A 299 14.82 -2.01 -18.03
C LEU A 299 14.61 -2.76 -19.35
N LEU A 300 15.70 -3.18 -20.00
CA LEU A 300 15.65 -3.94 -21.24
C LEU A 300 14.99 -5.31 -21.03
N LEU A 301 15.28 -5.96 -19.90
CA LEU A 301 14.65 -7.22 -19.53
C LEU A 301 13.13 -7.06 -19.35
N LEU A 302 12.69 -6.05 -18.59
CA LEU A 302 11.26 -5.75 -18.40
C LEU A 302 10.56 -5.37 -19.70
N LEU A 303 11.18 -4.49 -20.50
CA LEU A 303 10.65 -4.05 -21.79
C LEU A 303 10.48 -5.23 -22.75
N GLY A 304 11.49 -6.09 -22.86
CA GLY A 304 11.44 -7.27 -23.71
C GLY A 304 10.40 -8.27 -23.24
N ALA A 305 10.35 -8.56 -21.93
CA ALA A 305 9.37 -9.48 -21.35
C ALA A 305 7.93 -8.99 -21.53
N HIS A 306 7.64 -7.72 -21.21
CA HIS A 306 6.34 -7.11 -21.47
C HIS A 306 6.01 -7.09 -22.96
N GLY A 307 7.00 -6.77 -23.80
CA GLY A 307 6.85 -6.77 -25.26
C GLY A 307 6.43 -8.14 -25.80
N VAL A 308 7.06 -9.23 -25.34
CA VAL A 308 6.68 -10.60 -25.72
C VAL A 308 5.27 -10.93 -25.25
N LEU A 309 4.96 -10.72 -23.98
CA LEU A 309 3.65 -11.06 -23.40
C LEU A 309 2.51 -10.29 -24.07
N LEU A 310 2.66 -8.97 -24.21
CA LEU A 310 1.67 -8.13 -24.90
C LEU A 310 1.65 -8.40 -26.40
N GLY A 311 2.77 -8.74 -27.02
CA GLY A 311 2.84 -9.13 -28.43
C GLY A 311 1.97 -10.32 -28.77
N ILE A 312 1.89 -11.31 -27.86
CA ILE A 312 1.03 -12.49 -28.01
C ILE A 312 -0.45 -12.11 -27.81
N LEU A 313 -0.75 -11.31 -26.79
CA LEU A 313 -2.12 -11.04 -26.33
C LEU A 313 -2.84 -9.93 -27.12
N VAL A 314 -2.12 -8.88 -27.52
CA VAL A 314 -2.68 -7.62 -28.04
C VAL A 314 -2.68 -7.64 -29.57
N TRP A 315 -3.87 -7.56 -30.15
CA TRP A 315 -4.15 -7.49 -31.58
C TRP A 315 -5.02 -6.26 -31.90
N ARG A 316 -5.06 -5.83 -33.17
CA ARG A 316 -5.76 -4.60 -33.56
C ARG A 316 -7.22 -4.52 -33.05
N TRP A 317 -7.92 -5.65 -33.02
CA TRP A 317 -9.33 -5.75 -32.66
C TRP A 317 -9.58 -5.70 -31.14
N ASN A 318 -8.65 -6.19 -30.31
CA ASN A 318 -8.78 -6.21 -28.85
C ASN A 318 -7.90 -5.17 -28.13
N ALA A 319 -6.97 -4.50 -28.84
CA ALA A 319 -5.89 -3.74 -28.21
C ALA A 319 -6.36 -2.66 -27.25
N LYS A 320 -7.37 -1.87 -27.65
CA LYS A 320 -7.90 -0.80 -26.78
C LYS A 320 -8.52 -1.36 -25.50
N VAL A 321 -9.23 -2.49 -25.59
CA VAL A 321 -9.89 -3.11 -24.43
C VAL A 321 -8.85 -3.77 -23.52
N VAL A 322 -8.01 -4.63 -24.07
CA VAL A 322 -7.00 -5.37 -23.29
C VAL A 322 -6.04 -4.41 -22.59
N ILE A 323 -5.51 -3.41 -23.29
CA ILE A 323 -4.60 -2.44 -22.67
C ILE A 323 -5.32 -1.61 -21.61
N SER A 324 -6.59 -1.22 -21.81
CA SER A 324 -7.36 -0.54 -20.76
C SER A 324 -7.48 -1.39 -19.51
N VAL A 325 -7.85 -2.67 -19.64
CA VAL A 325 -7.93 -3.59 -18.50
C VAL A 325 -6.57 -3.71 -17.79
N LEU A 326 -5.48 -3.89 -18.54
CA LEU A 326 -4.15 -4.01 -17.96
C LEU A 326 -3.68 -2.72 -17.29
N LEU A 327 -4.03 -1.55 -17.82
CA LEU A 327 -3.75 -0.25 -17.17
C LEU A 327 -4.47 -0.15 -15.83
N LEU A 328 -5.75 -0.55 -15.77
CA LEU A 328 -6.51 -0.57 -14.52
C LEU A 328 -5.89 -1.54 -13.52
N VAL A 329 -5.71 -2.80 -13.92
CA VAL A 329 -5.10 -3.84 -13.08
C VAL A 329 -3.73 -3.41 -12.57
N THR A 330 -2.91 -2.79 -13.43
CA THR A 330 -1.58 -2.28 -13.04
C THR A 330 -1.69 -1.16 -12.01
N ALA A 331 -2.67 -0.26 -12.12
CA ALA A 331 -2.89 0.79 -11.13
C ALA A 331 -3.23 0.23 -9.74
N PHE A 332 -4.11 -0.77 -9.67
CA PHE A 332 -4.46 -1.46 -8.43
C PHE A 332 -3.28 -2.25 -7.85
N ALA A 333 -2.61 -3.05 -8.69
CA ALA A 333 -1.43 -3.83 -8.31
C ALA A 333 -0.32 -2.92 -7.76
N ALA A 334 0.09 -1.89 -8.51
CA ALA A 334 1.12 -0.96 -8.09
C ALA A 334 0.75 -0.24 -6.78
N HIS A 335 -0.52 0.12 -6.60
CA HIS A 335 -1.00 0.73 -5.36
C HIS A 335 -0.86 -0.21 -4.16
N TYR A 336 -1.45 -1.39 -4.20
CA TYR A 336 -1.44 -2.28 -3.04
C TYR A 336 -0.07 -2.88 -2.77
N MET A 337 0.69 -3.20 -3.81
CA MET A 337 2.07 -3.65 -3.64
C MET A 337 2.91 -2.56 -2.97
N SER A 338 2.83 -1.29 -3.40
CA SER A 338 3.62 -0.22 -2.78
C SER A 338 3.15 0.17 -1.37
N ARG A 339 1.86 0.02 -1.06
CA ARG A 339 1.29 0.36 0.25
C ARG A 339 1.49 -0.73 1.29
N TYR A 340 1.30 -1.98 0.91
CA TYR A 340 1.28 -3.13 1.82
C TYR A 340 2.50 -4.04 1.66
N HIS A 341 3.37 -3.77 0.69
CA HIS A 341 4.56 -4.59 0.36
C HIS A 341 4.20 -6.06 0.06
N ILE A 342 3.02 -6.28 -0.53
CA ILE A 342 2.54 -7.60 -0.96
C ILE A 342 3.12 -8.00 -2.32
N TYR A 343 3.15 -9.30 -2.57
CA TYR A 343 3.58 -9.91 -3.83
C TYR A 343 2.36 -10.48 -4.57
N LEU A 344 2.26 -10.27 -5.88
CA LEU A 344 1.19 -10.84 -6.70
C LEU A 344 1.65 -12.13 -7.39
N ASP A 345 1.63 -13.23 -6.64
CA ASP A 345 1.83 -14.56 -7.19
C ASP A 345 0.49 -15.24 -7.52
N ALA A 346 0.51 -16.55 -7.79
CA ALA A 346 -0.72 -17.29 -8.12
C ALA A 346 -1.67 -17.37 -6.91
N ASP A 347 -1.14 -17.48 -5.69
CA ASP A 347 -1.92 -17.61 -4.46
C ASP A 347 -2.61 -16.30 -4.11
N MET A 348 -1.89 -15.17 -4.19
CA MET A 348 -2.49 -13.86 -3.98
C MET A 348 -3.57 -13.54 -5.02
N LEU A 349 -3.38 -13.95 -6.29
CA LEU A 349 -4.43 -13.80 -7.31
C LEU A 349 -5.66 -14.66 -7.02
N ARG A 350 -5.50 -15.85 -6.42
CA ARG A 350 -6.63 -16.65 -5.94
C ARG A 350 -7.34 -15.98 -4.78
N ASN A 351 -6.62 -15.43 -3.81
CA ASN A 351 -7.22 -14.66 -2.73
C ASN A 351 -8.09 -13.52 -3.28
N VAL A 352 -7.59 -12.79 -4.29
CA VAL A 352 -8.35 -11.73 -4.98
C VAL A 352 -9.58 -12.26 -5.74
N LEU A 353 -9.53 -13.48 -6.29
CA LEU A 353 -10.66 -14.09 -7.00
C LEU A 353 -11.70 -14.72 -6.04
N ALA A 354 -11.27 -15.16 -4.86
CA ALA A 354 -12.10 -15.85 -3.87
C ALA A 354 -12.67 -14.90 -2.78
N THR A 355 -12.24 -13.64 -2.74
CA THR A 355 -12.73 -12.61 -1.82
C THR A 355 -14.20 -12.25 -2.06
N ASP A 356 -14.86 -11.73 -1.04
CA ASP A 356 -16.24 -11.25 -1.13
C ASP A 356 -16.34 -9.70 -1.23
N PRO A 357 -17.52 -9.14 -1.58
CA PRO A 357 -17.70 -7.70 -1.71
C PRO A 357 -17.44 -6.88 -0.44
N LYS A 358 -17.63 -7.46 0.76
CA LYS A 358 -17.39 -6.79 2.04
C LYS A 358 -15.89 -6.71 2.32
N GLU A 359 -15.15 -7.82 2.17
CA GLU A 359 -13.69 -7.85 2.29
C GLU A 359 -13.03 -6.87 1.31
N SER A 360 -13.39 -6.94 0.02
CA SER A 360 -12.79 -6.08 -1.01
C SER A 360 -13.13 -4.59 -0.81
N ARG A 361 -14.31 -4.25 -0.26
CA ARG A 361 -14.69 -2.86 0.05
C ARG A 361 -13.82 -2.24 1.15
N GLU A 362 -13.27 -3.03 2.07
CA GLU A 362 -12.36 -2.54 3.11
C GLU A 362 -11.04 -2.03 2.51
N LEU A 363 -10.61 -2.57 1.36
CA LEU A 363 -9.41 -2.13 0.64
C LEU A 363 -9.63 -0.86 -0.21
N MET A 364 -10.88 -0.51 -0.52
CA MET A 364 -11.23 0.63 -1.37
C MET A 364 -11.17 1.95 -0.60
N THR A 365 -10.02 2.63 -0.64
CA THR A 365 -9.81 3.92 0.04
C THR A 365 -9.61 5.09 -0.93
N VAL A 366 -9.74 6.32 -0.44
CA VAL A 366 -9.50 7.55 -1.23
C VAL A 366 -8.06 7.61 -1.76
N SER A 367 -7.13 6.92 -1.11
CA SER A 367 -5.72 6.90 -1.51
C SER A 367 -5.48 6.22 -2.88
N LEU A 368 -6.42 5.38 -3.33
CA LEU A 368 -6.43 4.74 -4.64
C LEU A 368 -6.72 5.70 -5.80
N LEU A 369 -7.33 6.87 -5.52
CA LEU A 369 -7.75 7.83 -6.55
C LEU A 369 -6.60 8.28 -7.45
N TRP A 370 -5.44 8.60 -6.86
CA TRP A 370 -4.28 9.10 -7.61
C TRP A 370 -3.62 8.02 -8.48
N PRO A 371 -3.31 6.81 -7.98
CA PRO A 371 -2.86 5.71 -8.82
C PRO A 371 -3.82 5.40 -9.97
N VAL A 372 -5.13 5.33 -9.71
CA VAL A 372 -6.12 5.06 -10.78
C VAL A 372 -6.15 6.20 -11.78
N LEU A 373 -6.12 7.47 -11.34
CA LEU A 373 -6.13 8.61 -12.24
C LEU A 373 -4.89 8.64 -13.14
N LEU A 374 -3.70 8.47 -12.56
CA LEU A 374 -2.41 8.65 -13.24
C LEU A 374 -1.97 7.40 -14.03
N LEU A 375 -2.16 6.21 -13.46
CA LEU A 375 -1.70 4.96 -14.07
C LEU A 375 -2.76 4.31 -14.97
N ALA A 376 -4.04 4.65 -14.81
CA ALA A 376 -5.13 4.08 -15.61
C ALA A 376 -5.90 5.13 -16.42
N ALA A 377 -6.62 6.05 -15.77
CA ALA A 377 -7.59 6.91 -16.44
C ALA A 377 -6.96 7.83 -17.49
N LEU A 378 -5.87 8.53 -17.16
CA LEU A 378 -5.20 9.43 -18.09
C LEU A 378 -4.56 8.69 -19.28
N PRO A 379 -3.80 7.59 -19.09
CA PRO A 379 -3.32 6.75 -20.19
C PRO A 379 -4.45 6.14 -21.03
N MET A 380 -5.57 5.74 -20.43
CA MET A 380 -6.75 5.25 -21.16
C MET A 380 -7.34 6.31 -22.08
N VAL A 381 -7.49 7.56 -21.61
CA VAL A 381 -7.98 8.65 -22.46
C VAL A 381 -7.08 8.84 -23.69
N VAL A 382 -5.76 8.75 -23.52
CA VAL A 382 -4.81 8.80 -24.64
C VAL A 382 -4.97 7.59 -25.55
N LEU A 383 -5.00 6.37 -25.01
CA LEU A 383 -5.17 5.11 -25.73
C LEU A 383 -6.42 5.12 -26.62
N TRP A 384 -7.55 5.59 -26.11
CA TRP A 384 -8.81 5.60 -26.84
C TRP A 384 -8.83 6.60 -27.99
N ARG A 385 -7.99 7.64 -27.94
CA ARG A 385 -7.79 8.61 -29.04
C ARG A 385 -6.84 8.13 -30.14
N VAL A 386 -6.03 7.12 -29.89
CA VAL A 386 -5.13 6.55 -30.90
C VAL A 386 -5.93 5.85 -32.01
N GLU A 387 -5.56 6.11 -33.26
CA GLU A 387 -6.03 5.38 -34.42
C GLU A 387 -5.03 4.30 -34.82
N LEU A 388 -5.47 3.04 -34.80
CA LEU A 388 -4.62 1.90 -35.13
C LEU A 388 -4.56 1.69 -36.64
N ARG A 389 -3.33 1.71 -37.19
CA ARG A 389 -3.07 1.45 -38.61
C ARG A 389 -3.62 0.09 -39.03
N ARG A 390 -4.34 0.05 -40.14
CA ARG A 390 -4.86 -1.20 -40.74
C ARG A 390 -3.77 -1.84 -41.61
N ARG A 391 -3.51 -3.13 -41.40
CA ARG A 391 -2.62 -3.95 -42.23
C ARG A 391 -3.40 -5.20 -42.65
N SER A 392 -3.05 -5.77 -43.81
CA SER A 392 -3.54 -7.09 -44.21
C SER A 392 -3.05 -8.16 -43.21
N TRP A 393 -3.79 -9.26 -43.09
CA TRP A 393 -3.51 -10.29 -42.08
C TRP A 393 -2.09 -10.88 -42.19
N GLY A 394 -1.64 -11.22 -43.41
CA GLY A 394 -0.28 -11.73 -43.64
C GLY A 394 0.83 -10.73 -43.28
N ARG A 395 0.66 -9.45 -43.63
CA ARG A 395 1.61 -8.39 -43.20
C ARG A 395 1.58 -8.20 -41.69
N SER A 396 0.40 -8.26 -41.07
CA SER A 396 0.27 -8.16 -39.61
C SER A 396 1.01 -9.30 -38.90
N LEU A 397 0.93 -10.53 -39.42
CA LEU A 397 1.62 -11.68 -38.86
C LEU A 397 3.14 -11.56 -39.01
N LEU A 398 3.62 -11.14 -40.19
CA LEU A 398 5.06 -10.93 -40.42
C LEU A 398 5.66 -9.88 -39.47
N TRP A 399 4.99 -8.72 -39.35
CA TRP A 399 5.40 -7.67 -38.41
C TRP A 399 5.33 -8.15 -36.95
N ARG A 400 4.33 -8.99 -36.62
CA ARG A 400 4.21 -9.56 -35.27
C ARG A 400 5.35 -10.53 -34.95
N ILE A 401 5.71 -11.42 -35.87
CA ILE A 401 6.83 -12.35 -35.69
C ILE A 401 8.14 -11.56 -35.52
N GLY A 402 8.42 -10.61 -36.41
CA GLY A 402 9.60 -9.75 -36.29
C GLY A 402 9.63 -8.98 -34.97
N PHE A 403 8.49 -8.43 -34.54
CA PHE A 403 8.38 -7.76 -33.25
C PHE A 403 8.66 -8.69 -32.06
N LEU A 404 8.10 -9.91 -32.05
CA LEU A 404 8.34 -10.89 -30.98
C LEU A 404 9.81 -11.32 -30.91
N LEU A 405 10.45 -11.51 -32.07
CA LEU A 405 11.89 -11.81 -32.13
C LEU A 405 12.73 -10.67 -31.57
N VAL A 406 12.43 -9.42 -31.93
CA VAL A 406 13.14 -8.24 -31.39
C VAL A 406 12.87 -8.10 -29.89
N ALA A 407 11.65 -8.31 -29.42
CA ALA A 407 11.32 -8.24 -27.99
C ALA A 407 12.04 -9.32 -27.18
N ALA A 408 12.08 -10.56 -27.69
CA ALA A 408 12.82 -11.66 -27.08
C ALA A 408 14.33 -11.40 -27.06
N ALA A 409 14.90 -10.90 -28.17
CA ALA A 409 16.30 -10.50 -28.25
C ALA A 409 16.62 -9.34 -27.29
N THR A 410 15.70 -8.40 -27.11
CA THR A 410 15.83 -7.30 -26.14
C THR A 410 15.83 -7.83 -24.69
N ALA A 411 14.94 -8.77 -24.37
CA ALA A 411 14.91 -9.40 -23.05
C ALA A 411 16.21 -10.18 -22.78
N LEU A 412 16.67 -10.98 -23.75
CA LEU A 412 17.91 -11.73 -23.67
C LEU A 412 19.12 -10.81 -23.56
N GLY A 413 19.21 -9.77 -24.39
CA GLY A 413 20.25 -8.75 -24.32
C GLY A 413 20.27 -8.04 -22.98
N GLY A 414 19.11 -7.65 -22.46
CA GLY A 414 18.97 -7.10 -21.11
C GLY A 414 19.53 -8.02 -20.04
N ALA A 415 19.16 -9.32 -20.05
CA ALA A 415 19.70 -10.30 -19.13
C ALA A 415 21.22 -10.48 -19.27
N LEU A 416 21.76 -10.47 -20.50
CA LEU A 416 23.20 -10.67 -20.76
C LEU A 416 24.07 -9.47 -20.36
N VAL A 417 23.54 -8.24 -20.44
CA VAL A 417 24.28 -7.01 -20.05
C VAL A 417 24.78 -7.07 -18.60
N SER A 418 24.00 -7.66 -17.70
CA SER A 418 24.38 -7.88 -16.29
C SER A 418 24.01 -9.30 -15.85
N PHE A 419 24.49 -10.30 -16.60
CA PHE A 419 24.10 -11.71 -16.38
C PHE A 419 24.33 -12.19 -14.94
N GLN A 420 25.49 -11.89 -14.35
CA GLN A 420 25.80 -12.31 -12.98
C GLN A 420 24.83 -11.69 -11.96
N ASP A 421 24.59 -10.38 -12.05
CA ASP A 421 23.72 -9.63 -11.13
C ASP A 421 22.25 -10.04 -11.30
N VAL A 422 21.78 -10.21 -12.54
CA VAL A 422 20.42 -10.67 -12.84
C VAL A 422 20.24 -12.12 -12.40
N SER A 423 21.24 -12.98 -12.61
CA SER A 423 21.20 -14.37 -12.14
C SER A 423 21.18 -14.43 -10.60
N ALA A 424 21.99 -13.60 -9.93
CA ALA A 424 21.99 -13.48 -8.49
C ALA A 424 20.63 -13.00 -7.96
N LEU A 425 20.03 -11.98 -8.57
CA LEU A 425 18.68 -11.51 -8.25
C LEU A 425 17.66 -12.65 -8.40
N MET A 426 17.68 -13.36 -9.53
CA MET A 426 16.75 -14.47 -9.79
C MET A 426 17.00 -15.71 -8.92
N ARG A 427 18.16 -15.86 -8.29
CA ARG A 427 18.46 -16.98 -7.39
C ARG A 427 18.17 -16.63 -5.93
N ASN A 428 18.60 -15.45 -5.50
CA ASN A 428 18.62 -15.01 -4.11
C ASN A 428 17.39 -14.18 -3.71
N GLN A 429 16.72 -13.57 -4.69
CA GLN A 429 15.51 -12.75 -4.50
C GLN A 429 14.45 -13.13 -5.54
N ARG A 430 14.08 -14.42 -5.56
CA ARG A 430 13.12 -14.98 -6.52
C ARG A 430 11.78 -14.26 -6.51
N GLU A 431 11.41 -13.67 -5.38
CA GLU A 431 10.18 -12.95 -5.12
C GLU A 431 10.03 -11.64 -5.91
N VAL A 432 11.12 -11.00 -6.29
CA VAL A 432 11.10 -9.72 -7.05
C VAL A 432 10.38 -9.90 -8.39
N ARG A 433 10.35 -11.11 -8.96
CA ARG A 433 9.59 -11.40 -10.19
C ARG A 433 8.08 -11.23 -10.01
N TYR A 434 7.55 -11.43 -8.81
CA TYR A 434 6.13 -11.24 -8.48
C TYR A 434 5.78 -9.76 -8.30
N LEU A 435 6.77 -8.86 -8.38
CA LEU A 435 6.57 -7.42 -8.39
C LEU A 435 6.50 -6.82 -9.80
N ALA A 436 6.83 -7.59 -10.84
CA ALA A 436 6.88 -7.09 -12.22
C ALA A 436 5.48 -7.05 -12.86
N THR A 437 4.78 -5.92 -12.83
CA THR A 437 3.41 -5.77 -13.33
C THR A 437 3.35 -5.14 -14.74
N PRO A 438 2.52 -5.64 -15.67
CA PRO A 438 1.50 -6.69 -15.52
C PRO A 438 1.99 -8.13 -15.76
N ALA A 439 3.29 -8.37 -15.89
CA ALA A 439 3.80 -9.73 -16.14
C ALA A 439 3.40 -10.72 -15.03
N ASN A 440 3.45 -10.30 -13.76
CA ASN A 440 3.04 -11.08 -12.60
C ASN A 440 1.57 -11.55 -12.71
N VAL A 441 0.65 -10.65 -13.07
CA VAL A 441 -0.76 -10.99 -13.27
C VAL A 441 -0.95 -11.87 -14.51
N LEU A 442 -0.33 -11.53 -15.64
CA LEU A 442 -0.48 -12.29 -16.90
C LEU A 442 0.04 -13.72 -16.79
N LEU A 443 1.10 -13.95 -16.00
CA LEU A 443 1.69 -15.27 -15.78
C LEU A 443 1.05 -16.01 -14.59
N GLY A 444 0.59 -15.29 -13.58
CA GLY A 444 -0.04 -15.84 -12.38
C GLY A 444 -1.50 -16.23 -12.60
N LEU A 445 -2.28 -15.43 -13.34
CA LEU A 445 -3.71 -15.64 -13.53
C LEU A 445 -4.05 -16.99 -14.17
N PRO A 446 -3.38 -17.47 -15.24
CA PRO A 446 -3.63 -18.81 -15.76
C PRO A 446 -3.32 -19.92 -14.76
N ARG A 447 -2.37 -19.73 -13.83
CA ARG A 447 -2.06 -20.70 -12.78
C ARG A 447 -3.12 -20.68 -11.67
N ALA A 448 -3.55 -19.49 -11.27
CA ALA A 448 -4.68 -19.30 -10.36
C ALA A 448 -5.94 -20.00 -10.90
N LEU A 449 -6.33 -19.69 -12.14
CA LEU A 449 -7.52 -20.25 -12.79
C LEU A 449 -7.41 -21.74 -13.17
N ARG A 450 -6.21 -22.28 -13.36
CA ARG A 450 -6.01 -23.73 -13.57
C ARG A 450 -6.03 -24.50 -12.25
N GLY A 451 -5.65 -23.88 -11.14
CA GLY A 451 -5.96 -24.39 -9.80
C GLY A 451 -7.47 -24.46 -9.57
N ASP A 452 -8.23 -23.51 -10.14
CA ASP A 452 -9.69 -23.41 -10.04
C ASP A 452 -10.51 -24.13 -11.13
N ASN A 453 -9.91 -24.88 -12.06
CA ASN A 453 -10.62 -25.62 -13.13
C ASN A 453 -10.42 -27.13 -12.99
N PRO A 454 -11.36 -28.03 -13.30
CA PRO A 454 -12.82 -28.10 -13.18
C PRO A 454 -13.22 -29.02 -12.00
N VAL A 455 -12.41 -29.03 -10.94
CA VAL A 455 -12.65 -29.82 -9.72
C VAL A 455 -13.76 -29.20 -8.87
N GLN A 456 -13.97 -27.88 -8.92
CA GLN A 456 -15.06 -27.20 -8.19
C GLN A 456 -16.50 -27.58 -8.66
N ARG A 457 -16.64 -28.38 -9.72
CA ARG A 457 -17.93 -28.96 -10.15
C ARG A 457 -17.95 -30.48 -10.12
N ALA A 458 -16.80 -31.11 -9.94
CA ALA A 458 -16.73 -32.55 -9.76
C ALA A 458 -16.88 -32.84 -8.26
N PRO A 459 -17.68 -33.83 -7.86
CA PRO A 459 -17.73 -34.25 -6.47
C PRO A 459 -16.32 -34.55 -5.96
N LYS A 460 -15.97 -34.02 -4.78
CA LYS A 460 -14.68 -34.30 -4.15
C LYS A 460 -14.46 -35.80 -4.02
N LEU A 461 -13.25 -36.25 -4.36
CA LEU A 461 -12.83 -37.63 -4.27
C LEU A 461 -12.91 -38.11 -2.82
N PRO A 462 -13.61 -39.22 -2.54
CA PRO A 462 -13.77 -39.70 -1.17
C PRO A 462 -12.44 -40.17 -0.60
N ILE A 463 -12.23 -39.89 0.69
CA ILE A 463 -11.12 -40.42 1.49
C ILE A 463 -11.68 -41.05 2.77
N GLY A 464 -10.94 -41.96 3.40
CA GLY A 464 -11.34 -42.57 4.66
C GLY A 464 -12.67 -43.34 4.53
N THR A 465 -12.84 -44.10 3.45
CA THR A 465 -14.05 -44.88 3.18
C THR A 465 -14.26 -46.00 4.19
N ASP A 466 -13.21 -46.36 4.92
CA ASP A 466 -13.17 -47.32 6.02
C ASP A 466 -13.47 -46.71 7.39
N ALA A 467 -13.68 -45.39 7.46
CA ALA A 467 -13.83 -44.66 8.72
C ALA A 467 -15.05 -45.11 9.53
N LYS A 468 -14.81 -45.52 10.78
CA LYS A 468 -15.86 -45.92 11.73
C LYS A 468 -15.54 -45.38 13.13
N ALA A 469 -16.53 -44.77 13.79
CA ALA A 469 -16.41 -44.40 15.19
C ALA A 469 -16.34 -45.66 16.07
N THR A 470 -15.52 -45.60 17.13
CA THR A 470 -15.47 -46.66 18.13
C THR A 470 -16.78 -46.70 18.91
N PRO A 471 -17.44 -47.86 19.06
CA PRO A 471 -18.67 -47.97 19.82
C PRO A 471 -18.47 -47.53 21.28
N ARG A 472 -19.44 -46.79 21.82
CA ARG A 472 -19.47 -46.36 23.23
C ARG A 472 -20.62 -47.05 23.95
N ALA A 473 -20.52 -47.17 25.27
CA ALA A 473 -21.62 -47.71 26.06
C ALA A 473 -22.88 -46.85 25.89
N PRO A 474 -24.09 -47.42 25.75
CA PRO A 474 -25.33 -46.66 25.50
C PRO A 474 -25.65 -45.58 26.54
N THR A 475 -25.10 -45.71 27.75
CA THR A 475 -25.25 -44.77 28.87
C THR A 475 -24.24 -43.61 28.86
N SER A 476 -23.30 -43.60 27.91
CA SER A 476 -22.27 -42.56 27.80
C SER A 476 -22.87 -41.27 27.25
N LYS A 477 -22.45 -40.12 27.80
CA LYS A 477 -22.78 -38.82 27.20
C LYS A 477 -22.17 -38.70 25.80
N PRO A 478 -22.88 -38.14 24.81
CA PRO A 478 -22.28 -37.84 23.51
C PRO A 478 -21.12 -36.85 23.63
N ARG A 479 -20.13 -36.97 22.74
CA ARG A 479 -19.01 -36.02 22.62
C ARG A 479 -19.41 -34.84 21.75
N LEU A 480 -19.04 -33.64 22.18
CA LEU A 480 -19.10 -32.43 21.38
C LEU A 480 -17.70 -31.82 21.31
N LEU A 481 -17.12 -31.82 20.12
CA LEU A 481 -15.90 -31.10 19.84
C LEU A 481 -16.21 -29.81 19.08
N VAL A 482 -15.82 -28.68 19.64
CA VAL A 482 -15.87 -27.38 18.95
C VAL A 482 -14.48 -27.02 18.45
N ILE A 483 -14.35 -26.84 17.14
CA ILE A 483 -13.13 -26.34 16.51
C ILE A 483 -13.37 -24.87 16.17
N VAL A 484 -12.71 -23.98 16.89
CA VAL A 484 -12.72 -22.55 16.58
C VAL A 484 -11.58 -22.26 15.61
N MET A 485 -11.95 -21.92 14.38
CA MET A 485 -11.02 -21.47 13.36
C MET A 485 -10.84 -19.97 13.48
N GLY A 486 -9.72 -19.58 14.09
CA GLY A 486 -9.29 -18.20 14.18
C GLY A 486 -8.81 -17.69 12.83
N GLU A 487 -8.81 -16.37 12.71
CA GLU A 487 -8.42 -15.66 11.50
C GLU A 487 -7.34 -14.64 11.85
N THR A 488 -6.19 -14.69 11.16
CA THR A 488 -5.15 -13.66 11.19
C THR A 488 -4.44 -13.45 12.56
N VAL A 489 -4.72 -14.26 13.58
CA VAL A 489 -4.06 -14.14 14.91
C VAL A 489 -2.65 -14.76 14.89
N ARG A 490 -1.63 -13.98 15.30
CA ARG A 490 -0.23 -14.41 15.34
C ARG A 490 0.25 -14.74 16.76
N ALA A 491 1.14 -15.72 16.88
CA ALA A 491 1.60 -16.25 18.16
C ALA A 491 2.30 -15.20 19.05
N GLN A 492 2.97 -14.22 18.45
CA GLN A 492 3.76 -13.19 19.14
C GLN A 492 2.89 -12.19 19.94
N ASN A 493 1.62 -12.08 19.60
CA ASN A 493 0.66 -11.18 20.26
C ASN A 493 -0.38 -11.96 21.07
N TRP A 494 -0.18 -13.26 21.25
CA TRP A 494 -1.03 -14.13 22.05
C TRP A 494 -0.54 -14.14 23.50
N GLY A 495 -1.29 -13.55 24.43
CA GLY A 495 -0.84 -13.31 25.81
C GLY A 495 -0.41 -14.57 26.57
N LEU A 496 -0.98 -15.74 26.26
CA LEU A 496 -0.57 -17.03 26.85
C LEU A 496 0.86 -17.46 26.45
N ASN A 497 1.42 -16.88 25.38
CA ASN A 497 2.81 -17.06 24.96
C ASN A 497 3.76 -16.03 25.59
N GLY A 498 3.24 -15.11 26.42
CA GLY A 498 3.96 -13.98 27.01
C GLY A 498 3.72 -12.66 26.26
N GLY A 499 4.31 -11.57 26.76
CA GLY A 499 4.15 -10.22 26.19
C GLY A 499 3.02 -9.42 26.84
N ARG A 500 2.30 -8.63 26.03
CA ARG A 500 1.12 -7.87 26.51
C ARG A 500 0.01 -8.84 26.91
N ASN A 501 -0.73 -8.50 27.96
CA ASN A 501 -1.83 -9.33 28.44
C ASN A 501 -3.08 -9.19 27.52
N THR A 502 -3.01 -9.82 26.36
CA THR A 502 -4.08 -9.86 25.33
C THR A 502 -5.03 -11.03 25.49
N THR A 503 -4.73 -11.99 26.38
CA THR A 503 -5.58 -13.15 26.68
C THR A 503 -5.87 -13.34 28.17
N PRO A 504 -6.40 -12.31 28.87
CA PRO A 504 -6.60 -12.34 30.32
C PRO A 504 -7.69 -13.33 30.77
N GLU A 505 -8.70 -13.61 29.95
CA GLU A 505 -9.79 -14.53 30.31
C GLU A 505 -9.36 -16.00 30.14
N LEU A 506 -8.68 -16.33 29.04
CA LEU A 506 -8.18 -17.68 28.81
C LEU A 506 -7.11 -18.09 29.83
N ALA A 507 -6.32 -17.15 30.34
CA ALA A 507 -5.35 -17.40 31.41
C ALA A 507 -6.02 -17.96 32.69
N GLN A 508 -7.33 -17.72 32.88
CA GLN A 508 -8.10 -18.21 34.03
C GLN A 508 -8.86 -19.51 33.73
N ALA A 509 -9.02 -19.90 32.46
CA ALA A 509 -9.87 -21.00 32.03
C ALA A 509 -9.18 -22.40 32.03
N ALA A 510 -8.03 -22.53 32.69
CA ALA A 510 -7.24 -23.78 32.81
C ALA A 510 -6.91 -24.49 31.49
N VAL A 511 -6.84 -23.72 30.40
CA VAL A 511 -6.58 -24.20 29.03
C VAL A 511 -5.17 -24.79 28.86
N VAL A 512 -4.98 -25.58 27.81
CA VAL A 512 -3.67 -26.03 27.35
C VAL A 512 -3.23 -25.17 26.16
N ASN A 513 -2.17 -24.40 26.35
CA ASN A 513 -1.60 -23.54 25.31
C ASN A 513 -0.43 -24.22 24.59
N PHE A 514 -0.35 -24.05 23.28
CA PHE A 514 0.70 -24.59 22.40
C PHE A 514 1.53 -23.41 21.85
N PRO A 515 2.62 -23.02 22.52
CA PRO A 515 3.37 -21.80 22.16
C PRO A 515 4.21 -21.93 20.88
N ASP A 516 4.55 -23.16 20.45
CA ASP A 516 5.29 -23.40 19.21
C ASP A 516 4.42 -24.07 18.15
N MET A 517 3.45 -23.31 17.65
CA MET A 517 2.48 -23.73 16.66
C MET A 517 2.69 -23.01 15.32
N HIS A 518 2.68 -23.77 14.22
CA HIS A 518 2.92 -23.26 12.86
C HIS A 518 1.75 -23.55 11.91
N SER A 519 1.43 -22.59 11.03
CA SER A 519 0.39 -22.72 10.01
C SER A 519 0.88 -23.45 8.77
N CYS A 520 -0.05 -24.03 8.01
CA CYS A 520 0.26 -24.63 6.70
C CYS A 520 0.41 -23.58 5.58
N GLY A 521 -0.31 -22.46 5.69
CA GLY A 521 -0.33 -21.37 4.74
C GLY A 521 -0.20 -20.01 5.42
N THR A 522 -0.23 -18.97 4.59
CA THR A 522 -0.23 -17.56 5.01
C THR A 522 -1.48 -16.82 4.54
N SER A 523 -2.49 -17.55 4.07
CA SER A 523 -3.82 -17.04 3.76
C SER A 523 -4.86 -18.10 4.06
N THR A 524 -6.08 -17.67 4.40
CA THR A 524 -7.23 -18.54 4.65
C THR A 524 -7.44 -19.55 3.51
N GLU A 525 -7.29 -19.09 2.26
CA GLU A 525 -7.46 -19.89 1.04
C GLU A 525 -6.48 -21.06 0.92
N VAL A 526 -5.29 -20.94 1.52
CA VAL A 526 -4.27 -22.01 1.53
C VAL A 526 -4.39 -22.85 2.81
N SER A 527 -4.51 -22.18 3.97
CA SER A 527 -4.47 -22.82 5.28
C SER A 527 -5.68 -23.72 5.55
N LEU A 528 -6.91 -23.27 5.29
CA LEU A 528 -8.11 -24.05 5.61
C LEU A 528 -8.15 -25.40 4.88
N PRO A 529 -8.04 -25.47 3.53
CA PRO A 529 -8.05 -26.75 2.82
C PRO A 529 -6.92 -27.67 3.29
N CYS A 530 -5.74 -27.12 3.54
CA CYS A 530 -4.57 -27.87 3.98
C CYS A 530 -4.77 -28.51 5.37
N LEU A 531 -5.18 -27.70 6.35
CA LEU A 531 -5.40 -28.08 7.73
C LEU A 531 -6.38 -29.24 7.89
N PHE A 532 -7.44 -29.26 7.06
CA PHE A 532 -8.46 -30.30 7.07
C PHE A 532 -8.17 -31.44 6.08
N SER A 533 -6.96 -31.52 5.51
CA SER A 533 -6.53 -32.60 4.62
C SER A 533 -5.58 -33.56 5.33
N PRO A 534 -5.50 -34.84 4.91
CA PRO A 534 -4.54 -35.78 5.47
C PRO A 534 -3.09 -35.50 5.04
N TRP A 535 -2.85 -34.72 3.98
CA TRP A 535 -1.49 -34.44 3.49
C TRP A 535 -0.81 -33.26 4.17
N GLY A 536 -1.60 -32.33 4.70
CA GLY A 536 -1.08 -31.16 5.39
C GLY A 536 -0.02 -30.39 4.59
N ARG A 537 0.89 -29.76 5.32
CA ARG A 537 2.03 -28.99 4.81
C ARG A 537 3.19 -29.89 4.40
N HIS A 538 3.42 -30.98 5.13
CA HIS A 538 4.57 -31.87 4.90
C HIS A 538 4.54 -32.53 3.51
N GLU A 539 3.34 -32.87 3.00
CA GLU A 539 3.11 -33.39 1.65
C GLU A 539 2.20 -32.46 0.83
N TYR A 540 2.40 -31.14 0.95
CA TYR A 540 1.53 -30.16 0.32
C TYR A 540 1.45 -30.32 -1.21
N ASP A 541 0.29 -30.77 -1.68
CA ASP A 541 -0.12 -30.75 -3.09
C ASP A 541 -1.50 -30.11 -3.16
N GLU A 542 -1.54 -28.87 -3.61
CA GLU A 542 -2.76 -28.07 -3.71
C GLU A 542 -3.87 -28.79 -4.51
N LYS A 543 -3.51 -29.41 -5.64
CA LYS A 543 -4.48 -30.07 -6.51
C LYS A 543 -5.05 -31.30 -5.81
N LYS A 544 -4.21 -32.07 -5.13
CA LYS A 544 -4.62 -33.24 -4.35
C LYS A 544 -5.52 -32.83 -3.18
N ILE A 545 -5.12 -31.82 -2.41
CA ILE A 545 -5.87 -31.29 -1.27
C ILE A 545 -7.26 -30.82 -1.68
N ARG A 546 -7.36 -30.02 -2.75
CA ARG A 546 -8.64 -29.47 -3.22
C ARG A 546 -9.55 -30.52 -3.86
N ALA A 547 -8.98 -31.54 -4.50
CA ALA A 547 -9.74 -32.60 -5.17
C ALA A 547 -10.34 -33.64 -4.24
N HIS A 548 -9.91 -33.73 -2.98
CA HIS A 548 -10.36 -34.76 -2.04
C HIS A 548 -11.24 -34.19 -0.93
N GLN A 549 -12.05 -35.08 -0.37
CA GLN A 549 -12.85 -34.82 0.82
C GLN A 549 -11.96 -34.48 2.02
N SER A 550 -12.51 -33.71 2.96
CA SER A 550 -11.80 -33.23 4.16
C SER A 550 -12.01 -34.16 5.36
N LEU A 551 -11.31 -33.87 6.46
CA LEU A 551 -11.53 -34.47 7.79
C LEU A 551 -13.02 -34.51 8.16
N LEU A 552 -13.76 -33.43 7.89
CA LEU A 552 -15.18 -33.33 8.25
C LEU A 552 -16.03 -34.39 7.53
N HIS A 553 -15.66 -34.75 6.31
CA HIS A 553 -16.34 -35.81 5.56
C HIS A 553 -16.01 -37.19 6.12
N VAL A 554 -14.78 -37.41 6.57
CA VAL A 554 -14.36 -38.64 7.25
C VAL A 554 -15.12 -38.82 8.55
N LEU A 555 -15.27 -37.74 9.35
CA LEU A 555 -16.07 -37.73 10.57
C LEU A 555 -17.56 -38.01 10.28
N ASN A 556 -18.12 -37.35 9.28
CA ASN A 556 -19.52 -37.57 8.87
C ASN A 556 -19.76 -39.03 8.48
N ARG A 557 -18.82 -39.64 7.74
CA ARG A 557 -18.88 -41.06 7.36
C ARG A 557 -18.78 -41.99 8.58
N ALA A 558 -17.99 -41.61 9.57
CA ALA A 558 -17.89 -42.33 10.83
C ALA A 558 -19.15 -42.20 11.72
N GLY A 559 -20.18 -41.46 11.30
CA GLY A 559 -21.43 -41.23 12.02
C GLY A 559 -21.42 -40.01 12.94
N ILE A 560 -20.41 -39.15 12.85
CA ILE A 560 -20.26 -37.94 13.66
C ILE A 560 -20.62 -36.74 12.80
N ALA A 561 -21.80 -36.15 13.03
CA ALA A 561 -22.34 -35.11 12.15
C ALA A 561 -21.60 -33.76 12.34
N PRO A 562 -20.89 -33.26 11.31
CA PRO A 562 -20.24 -31.95 11.36
C PRO A 562 -21.25 -30.82 11.13
N LEU A 563 -21.01 -29.66 11.73
CA LEU A 563 -21.69 -28.40 11.42
C LEU A 563 -20.63 -27.30 11.25
N TRP A 564 -20.66 -26.59 10.13
CA TRP A 564 -19.82 -25.42 9.90
C TRP A 564 -20.63 -24.13 10.11
N ARG A 565 -20.22 -23.29 11.06
CA ARG A 565 -20.79 -21.96 11.31
C ARG A 565 -19.77 -20.90 10.92
N ASP A 566 -20.15 -20.01 10.02
CA ASP A 566 -19.22 -19.11 9.35
C ASP A 566 -19.59 -17.65 9.59
N ASN A 567 -18.64 -16.86 10.09
CA ASN A 567 -18.73 -15.40 10.18
C ASN A 567 -17.70 -14.72 9.25
N GLN A 568 -17.22 -15.46 8.24
CA GLN A 568 -16.15 -15.05 7.34
C GLN A 568 -16.60 -15.21 5.87
N SER A 569 -15.66 -15.26 4.93
CA SER A 569 -15.90 -15.51 3.51
C SER A 569 -16.08 -16.98 3.14
N GLY A 570 -16.51 -17.84 4.08
CA GLY A 570 -16.82 -19.25 3.84
C GLY A 570 -15.69 -20.26 4.07
N CYS A 571 -16.01 -21.55 3.90
CA CYS A 571 -15.17 -22.67 4.31
C CYS A 571 -14.13 -23.16 3.28
N LYS A 572 -13.95 -22.44 2.17
CA LYS A 572 -12.97 -22.75 1.10
C LYS A 572 -13.04 -24.20 0.58
N GLY A 573 -14.25 -24.74 0.47
CA GLY A 573 -14.51 -26.11 0.02
C GLY A 573 -14.26 -27.22 1.06
N VAL A 574 -13.84 -26.90 2.29
CA VAL A 574 -13.65 -27.89 3.36
C VAL A 574 -14.98 -28.52 3.79
N CYS A 575 -16.07 -27.76 3.74
CA CYS A 575 -17.40 -28.14 4.20
C CYS A 575 -18.38 -28.47 3.05
N GLU A 576 -17.88 -28.66 1.83
CA GLU A 576 -18.72 -28.86 0.64
C GLU A 576 -19.64 -30.09 0.78
N GLY A 577 -20.96 -29.90 0.64
CA GLY A 577 -21.94 -30.97 0.81
C GLY A 577 -22.20 -31.40 2.27
N LEU A 578 -21.73 -30.64 3.25
CA LEU A 578 -22.00 -30.83 4.68
C LEU A 578 -22.89 -29.69 5.22
N ASP A 579 -23.42 -29.83 6.45
CA ASP A 579 -24.25 -28.81 7.09
C ASP A 579 -23.44 -27.52 7.29
N PHE A 580 -23.92 -26.41 6.71
CA PHE A 580 -23.28 -25.10 6.72
C PHE A 580 -24.27 -24.01 7.10
N GLN A 581 -23.85 -23.08 7.97
CA GLN A 581 -24.60 -21.91 8.37
C GLN A 581 -23.73 -20.65 8.19
N SER A 582 -24.12 -19.79 7.25
CA SER A 582 -23.56 -18.44 7.17
C SER A 582 -24.26 -17.53 8.17
N LEU A 583 -23.46 -16.86 9.00
CA LEU A 583 -23.87 -15.88 10.01
C LEU A 583 -23.31 -14.48 9.71
N SER A 584 -22.50 -14.33 8.65
CA SER A 584 -21.91 -13.07 8.22
C SER A 584 -22.94 -12.01 7.76
N ASP A 585 -24.15 -12.45 7.42
CA ASP A 585 -25.28 -11.61 6.99
C ASP A 585 -26.40 -11.52 8.03
N ALA A 586 -26.15 -12.00 9.26
CA ALA A 586 -27.11 -11.87 10.34
C ALA A 586 -27.37 -10.39 10.67
N THR A 587 -28.55 -10.11 11.22
CA THR A 587 -29.00 -8.76 11.58
C THR A 587 -29.22 -8.59 13.07
N THR A 588 -28.60 -9.46 13.88
CA THR A 588 -28.77 -9.51 15.34
C THR A 588 -28.34 -8.16 15.96
N PRO A 589 -29.27 -7.42 16.59
CA PRO A 589 -28.97 -6.12 17.17
C PRO A 589 -27.86 -6.21 18.23
N GLY A 590 -26.92 -5.27 18.19
CA GLY A 590 -25.79 -5.20 19.12
C GLY A 590 -24.59 -6.07 18.75
N LEU A 591 -24.77 -7.13 17.94
CA LEU A 591 -23.68 -7.95 17.42
C LEU A 591 -23.34 -7.62 15.96
N CYS A 592 -24.32 -7.15 15.18
CA CYS A 592 -24.15 -6.88 13.76
C CYS A 592 -24.41 -5.40 13.42
N ALA A 593 -23.52 -4.80 12.64
CA ALA A 593 -23.60 -3.43 12.15
C ALA A 593 -22.98 -3.33 10.74
N ASP A 594 -23.58 -2.50 9.87
CA ASP A 594 -23.09 -2.22 8.51
C ASP A 594 -22.80 -3.47 7.65
N GLY A 595 -23.56 -4.55 7.89
CA GLY A 595 -23.41 -5.83 7.18
C GLY A 595 -22.23 -6.67 7.65
N ARG A 596 -21.62 -6.38 8.80
CA ARG A 596 -20.64 -7.23 9.49
C ARG A 596 -21.18 -7.62 10.86
N CYS A 597 -20.76 -8.78 11.37
CA CYS A 597 -21.09 -9.24 12.70
C CYS A 597 -19.83 -9.51 13.52
N MET A 598 -19.91 -9.23 14.81
CA MET A 598 -18.91 -9.62 15.79
C MET A 598 -18.99 -11.14 16.03
N ASP A 599 -17.85 -11.78 16.26
CA ASP A 599 -17.74 -13.25 16.30
C ASP A 599 -18.63 -13.94 17.34
N GLU A 600 -19.08 -13.25 18.39
CA GLU A 600 -20.10 -13.76 19.32
C GLU A 600 -21.39 -14.23 18.63
N ILE A 601 -21.66 -13.78 17.40
CA ILE A 601 -22.75 -14.32 16.58
C ILE A 601 -22.66 -15.84 16.38
N LEU A 602 -21.45 -16.40 16.34
CA LEU A 602 -21.18 -17.83 16.18
C LEU A 602 -21.67 -18.66 17.38
N LEU A 603 -21.91 -18.03 18.54
CA LEU A 603 -22.45 -18.69 19.74
C LEU A 603 -23.97 -18.66 19.79
N GLN A 604 -24.64 -17.77 19.04
CA GLN A 604 -26.09 -17.66 19.03
C GLN A 604 -26.72 -19.02 18.68
N ASP A 605 -27.66 -19.50 19.49
CA ASP A 605 -28.37 -20.78 19.30
C ASP A 605 -27.48 -22.05 19.20
N LEU A 606 -26.21 -21.99 19.60
CA LEU A 606 -25.28 -23.12 19.46
C LEU A 606 -25.81 -24.39 20.15
N ALA A 607 -26.32 -24.27 21.38
CA ALA A 607 -26.87 -25.38 22.14
C ALA A 607 -28.05 -26.05 21.42
N THR A 608 -28.92 -25.25 20.79
CA THR A 608 -30.07 -25.74 20.02
C THR A 608 -29.60 -26.50 18.77
N GLN A 609 -28.62 -25.97 18.04
CA GLN A 609 -28.07 -26.60 16.83
C GLN A 609 -27.35 -27.92 17.13
N VAL A 610 -26.65 -28.00 18.26
CA VAL A 610 -26.00 -29.24 18.72
C VAL A 610 -27.07 -30.29 19.07
N ARG A 611 -28.11 -29.92 19.83
CA ARG A 611 -29.15 -30.87 20.25
C ARG A 611 -30.09 -31.31 19.12
N ALA A 612 -30.17 -30.55 18.03
CA ALA A 612 -31.00 -30.90 16.88
C ALA A 612 -30.60 -32.21 16.18
N ARG A 613 -29.35 -32.67 16.34
CA ARG A 613 -28.93 -34.02 15.92
C ARG A 613 -28.28 -34.76 17.09
N PRO A 614 -28.89 -35.84 17.60
CA PRO A 614 -28.36 -36.59 18.74
C PRO A 614 -27.09 -37.36 18.34
N GLY A 615 -26.24 -37.64 19.34
CA GLY A 615 -24.99 -38.37 19.17
C GLY A 615 -23.76 -37.47 19.18
N ASP A 616 -22.62 -38.04 18.83
CA ASP A 616 -21.35 -37.31 18.79
C ASP A 616 -21.38 -36.24 17.69
N ARG A 617 -20.85 -35.04 17.99
CA ARG A 617 -20.88 -33.87 17.13
C ARG A 617 -19.52 -33.21 17.02
N VAL A 618 -19.24 -32.65 15.84
CA VAL A 618 -18.17 -31.68 15.64
C VAL A 618 -18.78 -30.39 15.10
N VAL A 619 -18.49 -29.26 15.73
CA VAL A 619 -18.90 -27.94 15.24
C VAL A 619 -17.66 -27.12 14.94
N VAL A 620 -17.54 -26.64 13.70
CA VAL A 620 -16.52 -25.67 13.33
C VAL A 620 -17.12 -24.27 13.41
N MET A 621 -16.50 -23.37 14.16
CA MET A 621 -16.86 -21.95 14.23
C MET A 621 -15.74 -21.14 13.58
N HIS A 622 -16.01 -20.57 12.42
CA HIS A 622 -15.03 -19.83 11.62
C HIS A 622 -15.17 -18.32 11.84
N GLN A 623 -14.16 -17.75 12.48
CA GLN A 623 -14.13 -16.36 12.94
C GLN A 623 -13.76 -15.38 11.82
N LEU A 624 -14.22 -14.14 11.95
CA LEU A 624 -13.59 -12.99 11.29
C LEU A 624 -12.29 -12.60 12.02
N GLY A 625 -12.22 -12.82 13.34
CA GLY A 625 -11.00 -12.75 14.13
C GLY A 625 -10.28 -11.40 13.99
N ASN A 626 -8.98 -11.47 13.70
CA ASN A 626 -8.10 -10.32 13.60
C ASN A 626 -7.93 -9.80 12.16
N HIS A 627 -8.82 -10.15 11.24
CA HIS A 627 -8.66 -9.82 9.82
C HIS A 627 -8.52 -8.30 9.56
N GLY A 628 -7.43 -7.93 8.89
CA GLY A 628 -7.10 -6.55 8.50
C GLY A 628 -7.73 -6.09 7.18
N PRO A 629 -7.45 -4.86 6.71
CA PRO A 629 -6.68 -3.82 7.39
C PRO A 629 -7.46 -3.08 8.48
N ALA A 630 -8.78 -3.28 8.59
CA ALA A 630 -9.65 -2.56 9.50
C ALA A 630 -9.71 -3.21 10.91
N TYR A 631 -8.55 -3.40 11.57
CA TYR A 631 -8.50 -4.07 12.89
C TYR A 631 -9.39 -3.41 13.95
N PHE A 632 -9.57 -2.09 13.88
CA PHE A 632 -10.43 -1.33 14.79
C PHE A 632 -11.93 -1.68 14.69
N GLU A 633 -12.35 -2.33 13.61
CA GLU A 633 -13.72 -2.82 13.41
C GLU A 633 -13.89 -4.28 13.90
N ARG A 634 -12.85 -4.92 14.45
CA ARG A 634 -12.88 -6.31 14.91
C ARG A 634 -13.24 -6.46 16.40
N TYR A 635 -13.45 -5.35 17.10
CA TYR A 635 -13.77 -5.37 18.52
C TYR A 635 -14.71 -4.21 18.89
N PRO A 636 -15.62 -4.41 19.87
CA PRO A 636 -16.46 -3.32 20.36
C PRO A 636 -15.67 -2.35 21.26
N PRO A 637 -16.16 -1.12 21.48
CA PRO A 637 -15.44 -0.08 22.24
C PRO A 637 -14.92 -0.52 23.62
N ALA A 638 -15.60 -1.46 24.29
CA ALA A 638 -15.18 -2.00 25.59
C ALA A 638 -13.82 -2.72 25.58
N PHE A 639 -13.37 -3.18 24.40
CA PHE A 639 -12.09 -3.87 24.21
C PHE A 639 -10.97 -2.95 23.74
N ARG A 640 -11.23 -1.64 23.58
CA ARG A 640 -10.23 -0.63 23.22
C ARG A 640 -9.32 -0.28 24.41
N ARG A 641 -8.51 -1.23 24.86
CA ARG A 641 -7.63 -1.10 26.04
C ARG A 641 -6.26 -0.50 25.71
N PHE A 642 -5.66 -0.94 24.61
CA PHE A 642 -4.38 -0.43 24.13
C PHE A 642 -4.64 0.79 23.23
N THR A 643 -4.02 1.93 23.55
CA THR A 643 -4.21 3.21 22.86
C THR A 643 -2.87 3.96 22.73
N PRO A 644 -2.71 4.85 21.71
CA PRO A 644 -3.66 5.19 20.63
C PRO A 644 -3.87 4.05 19.63
N THR A 645 -4.97 4.06 18.87
CA THR A 645 -5.32 3.01 17.88
C THR A 645 -5.35 3.57 16.45
N CYS A 646 -5.09 2.71 15.47
CA CYS A 646 -5.24 3.01 14.05
C CYS A 646 -6.71 2.82 13.61
N ASP A 647 -7.49 3.90 13.62
CA ASP A 647 -8.91 3.92 13.25
C ASP A 647 -9.10 4.26 11.75
N THR A 648 -8.33 3.60 10.89
CA THR A 648 -8.41 3.77 9.43
C THR A 648 -8.03 2.49 8.71
N ARG A 649 -8.61 2.29 7.52
CA ARG A 649 -8.27 1.17 6.63
C ARG A 649 -6.95 1.39 5.88
N ASP A 650 -6.50 2.65 5.78
CA ASP A 650 -5.20 3.02 5.22
C ASP A 650 -4.08 2.86 6.28
N ILE A 651 -3.83 1.63 6.74
CA ILE A 651 -2.90 1.36 7.86
C ILE A 651 -1.48 1.89 7.64
N GLY A 652 -1.05 2.05 6.38
CA GLY A 652 0.23 2.69 6.05
C GLY A 652 0.34 4.19 6.40
N ARG A 653 -0.73 4.81 6.93
CA ARG A 653 -0.71 6.18 7.49
C ARG A 653 -0.54 6.20 9.02
N CYS A 654 -0.73 5.06 9.67
CA CYS A 654 -0.60 4.92 11.10
C CYS A 654 0.84 4.57 11.49
N THR A 655 1.20 4.86 12.72
CA THR A 655 2.41 4.33 13.33
C THR A 655 2.26 2.83 13.57
N ARG A 656 3.38 2.09 13.60
CA ARG A 656 3.37 0.66 13.93
C ARG A 656 2.76 0.38 15.30
N GLU A 657 2.95 1.29 16.26
CA GLU A 657 2.35 1.17 17.59
C GLU A 657 0.82 1.29 17.54
N GLU A 658 0.26 2.27 16.82
CA GLU A 658 -1.20 2.40 16.66
C GLU A 658 -1.83 1.17 15.99
N ILE A 659 -1.16 0.61 14.98
CA ILE A 659 -1.59 -0.62 14.31
C ILE A 659 -1.55 -1.80 15.29
N THR A 660 -0.44 -1.96 16.02
CA THR A 660 -0.27 -3.03 17.01
C THR A 660 -1.29 -2.92 18.13
N ASN A 661 -1.61 -1.71 18.59
CA ASN A 661 -2.63 -1.47 19.60
C ASN A 661 -4.03 -1.85 19.11
N SER A 662 -4.42 -1.46 17.88
CA SER A 662 -5.69 -1.93 17.28
C SER A 662 -5.72 -3.45 17.16
N TYR A 663 -4.63 -4.06 16.71
CA TYR A 663 -4.52 -5.51 16.57
C TYR A 663 -4.64 -6.24 17.93
N ASP A 664 -3.94 -5.77 18.97
CA ASP A 664 -3.99 -6.35 20.32
C ASP A 664 -5.38 -6.23 20.95
N ASN A 665 -6.12 -5.15 20.66
CA ASN A 665 -7.52 -5.01 21.07
C ASN A 665 -8.45 -6.03 20.39
N ALA A 666 -8.17 -6.39 19.13
CA ALA A 666 -8.88 -7.48 18.45
C ALA A 666 -8.53 -8.86 19.04
N VAL A 667 -7.27 -9.07 19.46
CA VAL A 667 -6.88 -10.30 20.19
C VAL A 667 -7.63 -10.39 21.52
N LEU A 668 -7.77 -9.28 22.26
CA LEU A 668 -8.58 -9.24 23.49
C LEU A 668 -10.04 -9.63 23.25
N TYR A 669 -10.61 -9.27 22.10
CA TYR A 669 -11.97 -9.70 21.76
C TYR A 669 -12.03 -11.20 21.40
N THR A 670 -11.01 -11.71 20.71
CA THR A 670 -10.87 -13.16 20.45
C THR A 670 -10.76 -13.95 21.76
N ASP A 671 -9.97 -13.48 22.74
CA ASP A 671 -9.88 -14.05 24.08
C ASP A 671 -11.26 -14.15 24.75
N HIS A 672 -12.03 -13.06 24.72
CA HIS A 672 -13.38 -13.02 25.26
C HIS A 672 -14.34 -14.00 24.57
N PHE A 673 -14.30 -14.06 23.24
CA PHE A 673 -15.11 -14.99 22.47
C PHE A 673 -14.82 -16.46 22.84
N LEU A 674 -13.55 -16.82 22.96
CA LEU A 674 -13.13 -18.18 23.32
C LEU A 674 -13.49 -18.52 24.77
N SER A 675 -13.33 -17.57 25.69
CA SER A 675 -13.79 -17.67 27.08
C SER A 675 -15.31 -17.93 27.14
N LYS A 676 -16.12 -17.17 26.40
CA LYS A 676 -17.57 -17.42 26.27
C LYS A 676 -17.91 -18.76 25.62
N THR A 677 -17.10 -19.21 24.66
CA THR A 677 -17.24 -20.53 24.05
C THR A 677 -17.06 -21.61 25.11
N ILE A 678 -15.99 -21.53 25.92
CA ILE A 678 -15.74 -22.45 27.04
C ILE A 678 -16.91 -22.43 28.04
N GLY A 679 -17.38 -21.24 28.45
CA GLY A 679 -18.52 -21.12 29.36
C GLY A 679 -19.81 -21.75 28.81
N THR A 680 -20.06 -21.59 27.51
CA THR A 680 -21.20 -22.23 26.83
C THR A 680 -21.07 -23.75 26.85
N LEU A 681 -19.88 -24.29 26.58
CA LEU A 681 -19.59 -25.73 26.60
C LEU A 681 -19.66 -26.34 28.01
N GLN A 682 -19.28 -25.57 29.03
CA GLN A 682 -19.48 -25.96 30.44
C GLN A 682 -20.97 -26.03 30.81
N GLY A 683 -21.82 -25.23 30.18
CA GLY A 683 -23.28 -25.27 30.38
C GLY A 683 -23.96 -26.48 29.75
N LEU A 684 -23.33 -27.16 28.79
CA LEU A 684 -23.87 -28.35 28.11
C LEU A 684 -23.57 -29.64 28.89
N GLN A 685 -24.18 -29.77 30.06
CA GLN A 685 -23.98 -30.89 30.98
C GLN A 685 -24.42 -32.26 30.42
N ASP A 686 -25.21 -32.26 29.35
CA ASP A 686 -25.64 -33.43 28.58
C ASP A 686 -24.56 -33.97 27.61
N TYR A 687 -23.45 -33.24 27.42
CA TYR A 687 -22.35 -33.64 26.54
C TYR A 687 -21.02 -33.72 27.29
N ASP A 688 -20.13 -34.58 26.80
CA ASP A 688 -18.70 -34.47 27.05
C ASP A 688 -18.15 -33.45 26.04
N THR A 689 -17.69 -32.29 26.51
CA THR A 689 -17.34 -31.15 25.65
C THR A 689 -15.83 -30.88 25.60
N ALA A 690 -15.34 -30.47 24.43
CA ALA A 690 -13.98 -30.00 24.22
C ALA A 690 -13.95 -28.85 23.21
N MET A 691 -12.93 -27.99 23.31
CA MET A 691 -12.66 -26.91 22.37
C MET A 691 -11.22 -26.99 21.88
N ILE A 692 -11.02 -26.84 20.58
CA ILE A 692 -9.71 -26.58 19.96
C ILE A 692 -9.81 -25.24 19.25
N TYR A 693 -8.96 -24.29 19.63
CA TYR A 693 -8.74 -23.05 18.91
C TYR A 693 -7.37 -23.08 18.22
N LEU A 694 -7.34 -22.62 16.98
CA LEU A 694 -6.11 -22.33 16.25
C LEU A 694 -6.37 -21.24 15.22
N SER A 695 -5.39 -20.38 14.96
CA SER A 695 -5.46 -19.44 13.83
C SER A 695 -5.05 -20.13 12.53
N ASP A 696 -5.65 -19.69 11.43
CA ASP A 696 -5.34 -20.15 10.08
C ASP A 696 -3.97 -19.64 9.58
N HIS A 697 -3.61 -18.41 9.92
CA HIS A 697 -2.28 -17.83 9.77
C HIS A 697 -2.10 -16.64 10.73
N GLY A 698 -0.88 -16.09 10.74
CA GLY A 698 -0.55 -14.86 11.46
C GLY A 698 -0.66 -13.60 10.59
N GLU A 699 0.01 -12.51 10.98
CA GLU A 699 -0.11 -11.19 10.36
C GLU A 699 1.19 -10.37 10.48
N SER A 700 1.57 -9.68 9.40
CA SER A 700 2.60 -8.63 9.45
C SER A 700 1.98 -7.27 9.78
N LEU A 701 2.57 -6.56 10.73
CA LEU A 701 2.08 -5.27 11.27
C LEU A 701 3.06 -4.11 10.99
N GLY A 702 3.91 -4.25 9.97
CA GLY A 702 4.93 -3.27 9.57
C GLY A 702 6.37 -3.73 9.77
N GLU A 703 6.59 -4.95 10.27
CA GLU A 703 7.93 -5.56 10.33
C GLU A 703 8.56 -5.60 8.94
N LYS A 704 9.76 -5.03 8.78
CA LYS A 704 10.46 -4.94 7.48
C LYS A 704 9.62 -4.26 6.38
N GLY A 705 8.64 -3.43 6.76
CA GLY A 705 7.71 -2.77 5.83
C GLY A 705 6.57 -3.66 5.31
N LEU A 706 6.48 -4.92 5.75
CA LEU A 706 5.40 -5.83 5.38
C LEU A 706 4.16 -5.57 6.23
N TYR A 707 3.00 -5.56 5.58
CA TYR A 707 1.70 -5.50 6.23
C TYR A 707 0.81 -6.62 5.71
N LEU A 708 -0.27 -6.91 6.43
CA LEU A 708 -1.22 -7.96 6.08
C LEU A 708 -0.55 -9.35 6.05
N HIS A 709 -1.08 -10.23 5.22
CA HIS A 709 -0.67 -11.61 5.05
C HIS A 709 -0.67 -12.00 3.57
N GLY A 710 -0.53 -13.29 3.28
CA GLY A 710 -0.45 -13.84 1.92
C GLY A 710 0.94 -13.73 1.29
N VAL A 711 1.99 -13.54 2.10
CA VAL A 711 3.38 -13.65 1.60
C VAL A 711 3.66 -15.12 1.26
N PRO A 712 4.29 -15.44 0.12
CA PRO A 712 4.55 -16.82 -0.26
C PRO A 712 5.27 -17.57 0.85
N TYR A 713 4.74 -18.73 1.27
CA TYR A 713 5.17 -19.43 2.50
C TYR A 713 6.70 -19.61 2.62
N ALA A 714 7.38 -19.90 1.51
CA ALA A 714 8.84 -20.12 1.49
C ALA A 714 9.67 -18.91 1.95
N ILE A 715 9.09 -17.71 1.94
CA ILE A 715 9.73 -16.45 2.37
C ILE A 715 8.89 -15.71 3.42
N ALA A 716 7.81 -16.33 3.90
CA ALA A 716 6.92 -15.71 4.85
C ALA A 716 7.66 -15.47 6.17
N PRO A 717 7.47 -14.29 6.79
CA PRO A 717 8.07 -14.01 8.08
C PRO A 717 7.37 -14.85 9.17
N ALA A 718 8.06 -15.07 10.29
CA ALA A 718 7.53 -15.86 11.41
C ALA A 718 6.22 -15.26 11.97
N GLU A 719 6.01 -13.96 11.79
CA GLU A 719 4.79 -13.24 12.12
C GLU A 719 3.56 -13.73 11.33
N GLN A 720 3.74 -14.30 10.13
CA GLN A 720 2.65 -14.87 9.32
C GLN A 720 2.50 -16.39 9.47
N THR A 721 3.56 -17.11 9.87
CA THR A 721 3.53 -18.57 9.95
C THR A 721 3.41 -19.12 11.37
N ARG A 722 3.77 -18.36 12.41
CA ARG A 722 3.59 -18.77 13.81
C ARG A 722 2.25 -18.28 14.34
N VAL A 723 1.39 -19.21 14.71
CA VAL A 723 -0.01 -18.96 15.10
C VAL A 723 -0.28 -19.48 16.51
N PRO A 724 -1.26 -18.94 17.23
CA PRO A 724 -1.67 -19.54 18.50
C PRO A 724 -2.48 -20.82 18.26
N MET A 725 -2.33 -21.76 19.20
CA MET A 725 -3.25 -22.87 19.38
C MET A 725 -3.52 -23.07 20.88
N THR A 726 -4.79 -23.18 21.24
CA THR A 726 -5.24 -23.37 22.62
C THR A 726 -6.33 -24.41 22.66
N MET A 727 -6.29 -25.31 23.65
CA MET A 727 -7.29 -26.36 23.83
C MET A 727 -7.91 -26.30 25.21
N TRP A 728 -9.17 -26.70 25.30
CA TRP A 728 -9.89 -26.88 26.55
C TRP A 728 -10.67 -28.19 26.51
N PHE A 729 -10.69 -28.91 27.64
CA PHE A 729 -11.39 -30.18 27.78
C PHE A 729 -12.25 -30.14 29.04
N SER A 730 -13.51 -30.54 28.93
CA SER A 730 -14.32 -30.76 30.13
C SER A 730 -13.78 -31.96 30.92
N PRO A 731 -13.97 -32.01 32.25
CA PRO A 731 -13.58 -33.17 33.04
C PRO A 731 -14.20 -34.48 32.52
N GLY A 732 -15.46 -34.42 32.05
CA GLY A 732 -16.15 -35.54 31.43
C GLY A 732 -15.48 -36.01 30.14
N PHE A 733 -15.09 -35.09 29.26
CA PHE A 733 -14.39 -35.41 28.02
C PHE A 733 -13.02 -36.03 28.29
N ALA A 734 -12.22 -35.43 29.17
CA ALA A 734 -10.89 -35.97 29.50
C ALA A 734 -11.00 -37.36 30.13
N SER A 735 -11.93 -37.58 31.06
CA SER A 735 -12.14 -38.89 31.68
C SER A 735 -12.67 -39.93 30.69
N SER A 736 -13.65 -39.58 29.84
CA SER A 736 -14.25 -40.54 28.91
C SER A 736 -13.30 -40.91 27.76
N ARG A 737 -12.35 -40.02 27.42
CA ARG A 737 -11.28 -40.29 26.47
C ARG A 737 -10.08 -41.02 27.08
N GLY A 738 -9.95 -41.04 28.39
CA GLY A 738 -8.75 -41.51 29.09
C GLY A 738 -7.55 -40.61 28.80
N LEU A 739 -7.74 -39.28 28.88
CA LEU A 739 -6.72 -38.29 28.54
C LEU A 739 -6.03 -37.77 29.81
N ASP A 740 -4.71 -37.99 29.93
CA ASP A 740 -3.90 -37.35 30.98
C ASP A 740 -3.57 -35.90 30.58
N LEU A 741 -4.32 -34.95 31.14
CA LEU A 741 -4.12 -33.52 30.88
C LEU A 741 -2.76 -33.00 31.35
N GLN A 742 -2.09 -33.64 32.31
CA GLN A 742 -0.74 -33.24 32.69
C GLN A 742 0.26 -33.64 31.61
N CYS A 743 0.12 -34.84 31.04
CA CYS A 743 0.88 -35.26 29.87
C CYS A 743 0.64 -34.32 28.67
N VAL A 744 -0.62 -33.98 28.37
CA VAL A 744 -0.94 -33.08 27.25
C VAL A 744 -0.29 -31.70 27.44
N ARG A 745 -0.31 -31.14 28.66
CA ARG A 745 0.38 -29.88 28.98
C ARG A 745 1.90 -29.96 28.81
N LYS A 746 2.51 -31.12 29.08
CA LYS A 746 3.95 -31.31 28.80
C LYS A 746 4.20 -31.41 27.30
N ARG A 747 3.35 -32.12 26.55
CA ARG A 747 3.45 -32.26 25.09
C ARG A 747 3.25 -30.93 24.35
N SER A 748 2.43 -30.02 24.90
CA SER A 748 2.12 -28.74 24.25
C SER A 748 3.32 -27.80 24.15
N ALA A 749 4.38 -28.00 24.96
CA ALA A 749 5.62 -27.24 24.88
C ALA A 749 6.51 -27.61 23.68
N SER A 750 6.23 -28.71 22.99
CA SER A 750 6.96 -29.16 21.81
C SER A 750 6.34 -28.63 20.51
N TYR A 751 7.14 -28.63 19.44
CA TYR A 751 6.70 -28.24 18.09
C TYR A 751 5.36 -28.88 17.70
N THR A 752 4.49 -28.06 17.14
CA THR A 752 3.16 -28.40 16.62
C THR A 752 2.92 -27.62 15.33
N ASP A 753 2.20 -28.20 14.39
CA ASP A 753 1.72 -27.49 13.21
C ASP A 753 0.30 -27.93 12.83
N HIS A 754 -0.25 -27.29 11.80
CA HIS A 754 -1.58 -27.63 11.27
C HIS A 754 -1.73 -29.10 10.88
N ASP A 755 -0.66 -29.81 10.53
CA ASP A 755 -0.73 -31.22 10.12
C ASP A 755 -1.12 -32.12 11.29
N ASN A 756 -0.94 -31.65 12.53
CA ASN A 756 -1.38 -32.37 13.70
C ASN A 756 -2.90 -32.37 13.89
N LEU A 757 -3.67 -31.43 13.29
CA LEU A 757 -5.11 -31.35 13.55
C LEU A 757 -5.86 -32.58 13.05
N PHE A 758 -5.61 -33.01 11.81
CA PHE A 758 -6.32 -34.12 11.18
C PHE A 758 -6.26 -35.41 12.01
N PRO A 759 -5.08 -35.96 12.34
CA PRO A 759 -4.97 -37.17 13.16
C PRO A 759 -5.46 -36.93 14.60
N SER A 760 -5.18 -35.76 15.20
CA SER A 760 -5.58 -35.48 16.58
C SER A 760 -7.10 -35.45 16.77
N VAL A 761 -7.84 -34.89 15.81
CA VAL A 761 -9.32 -34.89 15.86
C VAL A 761 -9.88 -36.30 15.67
N LEU A 762 -9.31 -37.11 14.75
CA LEU A 762 -9.69 -38.51 14.63
C LEU A 762 -9.45 -39.29 15.93
N GLY A 763 -8.31 -39.03 16.59
CA GLY A 763 -7.95 -39.60 17.88
C GLY A 763 -8.91 -39.21 19.01
N LEU A 764 -9.22 -37.92 19.16
CA LEU A 764 -10.18 -37.42 20.17
C LEU A 764 -11.58 -38.01 19.96
N MET A 765 -12.01 -38.07 18.70
CA MET A 765 -13.31 -38.61 18.32
C MET A 765 -13.31 -40.15 18.17
N GLN A 766 -12.20 -40.82 18.49
CA GLN A 766 -12.03 -42.28 18.45
C GLN A 766 -12.51 -42.91 17.13
N VAL A 767 -12.16 -42.28 16.01
CA VAL A 767 -12.47 -42.77 14.67
C VAL A 767 -11.34 -43.65 14.16
N LYS A 768 -11.67 -44.89 13.78
CA LYS A 768 -10.73 -45.84 13.18
C LYS A 768 -10.78 -45.72 11.66
N THR A 769 -9.64 -45.46 11.04
CA THR A 769 -9.43 -45.39 9.59
C THR A 769 -7.95 -45.58 9.28
N SER A 770 -7.64 -46.09 8.10
CA SER A 770 -6.29 -46.16 7.52
C SER A 770 -5.61 -44.79 7.35
N LEU A 771 -6.37 -43.70 7.39
CA LEU A 771 -5.83 -42.33 7.36
C LEU A 771 -5.28 -41.82 8.71
N TYR A 772 -5.44 -42.58 9.80
CA TYR A 772 -5.02 -42.12 11.11
C TYR A 772 -3.50 -42.30 11.31
N GLU A 773 -2.78 -41.18 11.39
CA GLU A 773 -1.34 -41.11 11.66
C GLU A 773 -1.07 -40.90 13.16
N ARG A 774 -0.80 -42.00 13.88
CA ARG A 774 -0.64 -42.00 15.35
C ARG A 774 0.54 -41.12 15.81
N ASP A 775 1.61 -41.05 15.03
CA ASP A 775 2.81 -40.25 15.31
C ASP A 775 2.56 -38.73 15.25
N ARG A 776 1.53 -38.30 14.52
CA ARG A 776 1.10 -36.90 14.42
C ARG A 776 -0.08 -36.54 15.31
N ASP A 777 -0.70 -37.51 15.97
CA ASP A 777 -1.74 -37.27 16.98
C ASP A 777 -1.11 -36.72 18.28
N LEU A 778 -1.51 -35.51 18.67
CA LEU A 778 -1.03 -34.82 19.87
C LEU A 778 -1.37 -35.54 21.18
N PHE A 779 -2.32 -36.47 21.14
CA PHE A 779 -2.86 -37.16 22.31
C PHE A 779 -2.45 -38.63 22.40
N ALA A 780 -1.88 -39.21 21.34
CA ALA A 780 -1.59 -40.65 21.26
C ALA A 780 -0.66 -41.18 22.37
N ASN A 781 0.21 -40.33 22.93
CA ASN A 781 1.12 -40.69 24.02
C ASN A 781 0.66 -40.20 25.41
N CYS A 782 -0.54 -39.63 25.50
CA CYS A 782 -1.14 -39.13 26.72
C CYS A 782 -2.45 -39.83 27.07
N GLU A 783 -2.62 -41.05 26.55
CA GLU A 783 -3.72 -41.95 26.88
C GLU A 783 -3.38 -42.68 28.20
N SER A 784 -4.29 -42.66 29.16
CA SER A 784 -4.15 -43.28 30.49
C SER A 784 -4.66 -44.70 30.53
#